data_AF-A0A2V4B274-F1
#
_entry.id   AF-A0A2V4B274-F1
#
_cell.length_a   1.000
_cell.length_b   1.000
_cell.length_c   1.000
_cell.angle_alpha   90.00
_cell.angle_beta   90.00
_cell.angle_gamma   90.00
#
_symmetry.space_group_name_H-M   'P 1'
#
loop_
_entity.id
_entity.type
_entity.pdbx_description
1 polymer ?
#
loop_
_entity_poly.entity_id
_entity_poly.type
_entity_poly.pdbx_seq_one_letter_code
_entity_poly.pdbx_strand_id
1 'polypeptide(L)'
;MAAACAIASPFLPVVQDTARIVWPAGGDASQVNAPLAGYWAQDLRADLPCETVRSLDARTPGEALLFSTVPAARLDDGAGLQMRVNDGVLVAYNGPEQVARQPLPATGCAVGLSSDATHTTLTVGGTPVYNRDGDVRPRVLGIYTSIDEESDPIAGLNVSITPDTRYESSPTALKLTVLVVGVLAMIGCLIAVNRLDTGVARRAPRWAPIGWWRLTGRDLAVIGVLGVWVFIGPVTSDDGYILSMARVTEDAGYLTNYHRWFGVAEAPFGWFYHVYQAMTHVSVVPPWIRLPSFLLGVISWLLISREVLPRLGKEVRRSRAAGWAAATVFLVWWMPYNNGVRPEPVAAVGSLLAICAVERALVTRRLLPLCLGLIAAAFTLAATPTGLIAVAPFLVAGRPLFQLLRRRARDSGWLHVLTPILASGVVVLFTVFADQTFATVAEATRLRNEVGPSLSWFQELTRYETLFRSNADGSAARRFPVLLLLLCTGTCLVVLLRRGRIPGAALGPSRRLIGTVALFFLLMALTPTKWTHHFGAFAAVGAAMAALTALATSGSVLRSKRNRAAFVSGLLVMAALAVTGPNAYWFVSDLGVPWYNIPPQLFGVGLSTMLLFAAAVAAVIAFVENIRAQRPGLPPPLPERRGLALWRGSLAIVVVCGLVVVAEFGSMAKAIQKQQGSYSLAAANVEHLFGKSCGLADYVMVERDPVASVLTPLPGPQQRTVPAEGAEQPGPGGLPSPDSDNGPTQVGFHTQPLMGGDPLAGPPHGFTPSTVPMWSSYKETANPTGRLRTDWFGVGAQRDGGQLAVAVYAPGGKAVSVGLQYGERTPQGMRVLGTKEALAAGAGADTWSDVRLDLDDAPRGATAVRVIARDDDLTDDGWVAVTAPRMPSFTTLTERVGDAPVYMDWPTSFVYPCLNPMKVRDGIAEVPAYHLTAGDLANEANWAGARAGGPNGILEELADQPEIPSYLRGDPGQSWGTLEKVEPYTEGRAPTIVRGEETHFGWWSPGPGYQQPSGVGQGSR
;
A
#
# COMPACT_ATOMS: atom_id res chain seq x y z
N MET A 1 14.50 -39.90 -2.97
CA MET A 1 13.18 -39.70 -3.61
C MET A 1 12.64 -38.29 -3.35
N ALA A 2 12.15 -37.95 -2.16
CA ALA A 2 11.59 -36.61 -1.85
C ALA A 2 12.44 -35.43 -2.39
N ALA A 3 13.73 -35.38 -2.04
CA ALA A 3 14.63 -34.34 -2.51
C ALA A 3 14.79 -34.30 -4.05
N ALA A 4 14.85 -35.46 -4.70
CA ALA A 4 14.97 -35.54 -6.15
C ALA A 4 13.69 -35.06 -6.85
N CYS A 5 12.52 -35.46 -6.35
CA CYS A 5 11.23 -34.96 -6.83
C CYS A 5 11.14 -33.43 -6.66
N ALA A 6 11.57 -32.91 -5.51
CA ALA A 6 11.53 -31.47 -5.23
C ALA A 6 12.44 -30.67 -6.17
N ILE A 7 13.66 -31.15 -6.39
CA ILE A 7 14.63 -30.51 -7.31
C ILE A 7 14.16 -30.62 -8.76
N ALA A 8 13.46 -31.69 -9.14
CA ALA A 8 12.92 -31.86 -10.49
C ALA A 8 11.68 -31.00 -10.76
N SER A 9 10.86 -30.72 -9.73
CA SER A 9 9.57 -30.02 -9.87
C SER A 9 9.56 -28.72 -10.68
N PRO A 10 10.60 -27.83 -10.62
CA PRO A 10 10.61 -26.59 -11.39
C PRO A 10 10.76 -26.80 -12.90
N PHE A 11 11.23 -27.97 -13.32
CA PHE A 11 11.60 -28.29 -14.70
C PHE A 11 10.59 -29.22 -15.39
N LEU A 12 9.61 -29.75 -14.65
CA LEU A 12 8.56 -30.59 -15.19
C LEU A 12 7.60 -29.78 -16.07
N PRO A 13 6.95 -30.42 -17.05
CA PRO A 13 6.09 -29.72 -17.99
C PRO A 13 4.82 -29.18 -17.32
N VAL A 14 4.37 -28.04 -17.83
CA VAL A 14 3.12 -27.35 -17.47
C VAL A 14 2.28 -27.15 -18.72
N VAL A 15 0.97 -26.97 -18.55
CA VAL A 15 0.06 -26.54 -19.62
C VAL A 15 -0.13 -25.04 -19.44
N GLN A 16 0.24 -24.25 -20.45
CA GLN A 16 0.02 -22.81 -20.50
C GLN A 16 -1.25 -22.52 -21.28
N ASP A 17 -2.10 -21.66 -20.74
CA ASP A 17 -3.26 -21.12 -21.46
C ASP A 17 -2.76 -20.00 -22.39
N THR A 18 -3.05 -20.12 -23.69
CA THR A 18 -2.63 -19.13 -24.70
C THR A 18 -3.80 -18.31 -25.17
N ALA A 19 -3.52 -17.03 -25.47
CA ALA A 19 -4.51 -16.08 -25.94
C ALA A 19 -3.98 -15.32 -27.16
N ARG A 20 -4.88 -15.02 -28.10
CA ARG A 20 -4.57 -14.22 -29.28
C ARG A 20 -5.78 -13.36 -29.65
N ILE A 21 -5.58 -12.06 -29.66
CA ILE A 21 -6.54 -11.07 -30.14
C ILE A 21 -6.49 -11.06 -31.66
N VAL A 22 -7.65 -11.16 -32.30
CA VAL A 22 -7.80 -11.10 -33.77
C VAL A 22 -8.74 -9.98 -34.17
N TRP A 23 -8.39 -9.26 -35.23
CA TRP A 23 -9.16 -8.13 -35.77
C TRP A 23 -8.87 -7.95 -37.26
N PRO A 24 -9.82 -7.56 -38.12
CA PRO A 24 -11.27 -7.47 -37.89
C PRO A 24 -11.87 -8.84 -37.55
N ALA A 25 -12.90 -8.88 -36.71
CA ALA A 25 -13.53 -10.13 -36.30
C ALA A 25 -14.93 -10.24 -36.91
N GLY A 26 -15.17 -11.26 -37.74
CA GLY A 26 -16.48 -11.45 -38.38
C GLY A 26 -16.88 -10.34 -39.35
N GLY A 27 -15.91 -9.60 -39.89
CA GLY A 27 -16.14 -8.46 -40.80
C GLY A 27 -16.34 -7.10 -40.10
N ASP A 28 -16.28 -7.06 -38.76
CA ASP A 28 -16.38 -5.83 -37.97
C ASP A 28 -14.98 -5.24 -37.73
N ALA A 29 -14.76 -4.01 -38.22
CA ALA A 29 -13.52 -3.26 -38.09
C ALA A 29 -13.62 -2.11 -37.06
N SER A 30 -14.60 -2.15 -36.16
CA SER A 30 -14.67 -1.23 -35.03
C SER A 30 -13.42 -1.30 -34.15
N GLN A 31 -13.11 -0.16 -33.52
CA GLN A 31 -11.96 -0.02 -32.64
C GLN A 31 -12.13 -0.88 -31.38
N VAL A 32 -11.01 -1.33 -30.81
CA VAL A 32 -10.99 -2.29 -29.70
C VAL A 32 -10.15 -1.74 -28.54
N ASN A 33 -10.73 -1.72 -27.34
CA ASN A 33 -9.99 -1.46 -26.10
C ASN A 33 -9.54 -2.81 -25.51
N ALA A 34 -8.23 -3.07 -25.52
CA ALA A 34 -7.65 -4.31 -25.02
C ALA A 34 -6.29 -4.05 -24.36
N PRO A 35 -6.26 -3.34 -23.22
CA PRO A 35 -5.00 -2.97 -22.58
C PRO A 35 -4.29 -4.20 -22.04
N LEU A 36 -3.08 -4.44 -22.51
CA LEU A 36 -2.28 -5.57 -22.04
C LEU A 36 -1.74 -5.26 -20.63
N ALA A 37 -1.97 -6.15 -19.68
CA ALA A 37 -1.48 -5.99 -18.30
C ALA A 37 0.06 -5.91 -18.24
N GLY A 38 0.72 -6.63 -19.16
CA GLY A 38 2.17 -6.60 -19.36
C GLY A 38 2.66 -5.43 -20.23
N TYR A 39 1.79 -4.53 -20.69
CA TYR A 39 2.02 -3.41 -21.64
C TYR A 39 2.35 -3.78 -23.08
N TRP A 40 3.05 -4.88 -23.33
CA TRP A 40 3.47 -5.29 -24.67
C TRP A 40 2.92 -6.66 -25.05
N ALA A 41 2.86 -6.90 -26.36
CA ALA A 41 2.54 -8.21 -26.91
C ALA A 41 3.78 -9.12 -26.93
N GLN A 42 3.58 -10.42 -26.88
CA GLN A 42 4.61 -11.41 -27.22
C GLN A 42 4.93 -11.37 -28.72
N ASP A 43 3.88 -11.31 -29.55
CA ASP A 43 3.94 -11.18 -31.02
C ASP A 43 2.81 -10.26 -31.46
N LEU A 44 3.14 -9.24 -32.27
CA LEU A 44 2.21 -8.31 -32.89
C LEU A 44 2.40 -8.35 -34.39
N ARG A 45 1.33 -8.67 -35.13
CA ARG A 45 1.30 -8.65 -36.59
C ARG A 45 0.13 -7.83 -37.10
N ALA A 46 0.38 -7.01 -38.11
CA ALA A 46 -0.67 -6.28 -38.81
C ALA A 46 -0.41 -6.32 -40.32
N ASP A 47 -1.37 -6.85 -41.07
CA ASP A 47 -1.40 -6.91 -42.53
C ASP A 47 -2.50 -5.96 -43.01
N LEU A 48 -2.08 -4.85 -43.64
CA LEU A 48 -2.94 -3.76 -44.07
C LEU A 48 -2.95 -3.71 -45.62
N PRO A 49 -4.02 -4.20 -46.29
CA PRO A 49 -4.08 -4.30 -47.73
C PRO A 49 -4.00 -2.95 -48.45
N CYS A 50 -3.37 -2.94 -49.63
CA CYS A 50 -3.21 -1.72 -50.42
C CYS A 50 -4.55 -1.05 -50.79
N GLU A 51 -5.60 -1.83 -51.02
CA GLU A 51 -6.93 -1.29 -51.32
C GLU A 51 -7.51 -0.55 -50.12
N THR A 52 -7.39 -1.10 -48.92
CA THR A 52 -7.80 -0.46 -47.66
C THR A 52 -7.05 0.85 -47.43
N VAL A 53 -5.72 0.80 -47.56
CA VAL A 53 -4.84 1.97 -47.34
C VAL A 53 -5.22 3.11 -48.29
N ARG A 54 -5.44 2.82 -49.57
CA ARG A 54 -5.83 3.81 -50.58
C ARG A 54 -7.23 4.35 -50.39
N SER A 55 -8.18 3.49 -50.05
CA SER A 55 -9.56 3.91 -49.79
C SER A 55 -9.59 4.93 -48.65
N LEU A 56 -8.89 4.61 -47.55
CA LEU A 56 -8.80 5.47 -46.38
C LEU A 56 -8.12 6.82 -46.69
N ASP A 57 -6.98 6.79 -47.38
CA ASP A 57 -6.22 7.99 -47.77
C ASP A 57 -7.04 8.87 -48.73
N ALA A 58 -7.71 8.26 -49.71
CA ALA A 58 -8.50 8.99 -50.70
C ALA A 58 -9.77 9.63 -50.11
N ARG A 59 -10.40 9.00 -49.11
CA ARG A 59 -11.65 9.52 -48.51
C ARG A 59 -11.41 10.52 -47.39
N THR A 60 -10.23 10.52 -46.76
CA THR A 60 -9.95 11.35 -45.58
C THR A 60 -9.27 12.65 -46.02
N PRO A 61 -9.82 13.82 -45.68
CA PRO A 61 -9.16 15.09 -45.96
C PRO A 61 -7.98 15.29 -45.01
N GLY A 62 -6.76 15.06 -45.50
CA GLY A 62 -5.52 15.21 -44.74
C GLY A 62 -5.02 13.88 -44.16
N GLU A 63 -4.42 13.94 -42.97
CA GLU A 63 -3.80 12.77 -42.34
C GLU A 63 -4.84 11.79 -41.77
N ALA A 64 -4.83 10.55 -42.26
CA ALA A 64 -5.70 9.47 -41.81
C ALA A 64 -4.95 8.48 -40.92
N LEU A 65 -5.57 8.05 -39.81
CA LEU A 65 -5.01 7.04 -38.92
C LEU A 65 -5.24 5.64 -39.49
N LEU A 66 -4.20 5.01 -40.03
CA LEU A 66 -4.29 3.68 -40.63
C LEU A 66 -4.38 2.58 -39.55
N PHE A 67 -3.47 2.63 -38.57
CA PHE A 67 -3.43 1.68 -37.47
C PHE A 67 -2.69 2.29 -36.28
N SER A 68 -3.20 2.09 -35.08
CA SER A 68 -2.55 2.50 -33.84
C SER A 68 -2.83 1.52 -32.71
N THR A 69 -1.88 1.43 -31.80
CA THR A 69 -1.95 0.63 -30.57
C THR A 69 -2.31 1.47 -29.34
N VAL A 70 -2.41 2.79 -29.51
CA VAL A 70 -2.86 3.77 -28.51
C VAL A 70 -3.99 4.65 -29.09
N PRO A 71 -4.89 5.21 -28.26
CA PRO A 71 -6.00 6.04 -28.73
C PRO A 71 -5.55 7.28 -29.50
N ALA A 72 -6.43 7.83 -30.34
CA ALA A 72 -6.16 9.01 -31.16
C ALA A 72 -5.73 10.25 -30.33
N ALA A 73 -6.22 10.38 -29.10
CA ALA A 73 -5.87 11.46 -28.19
C ALA A 73 -4.40 11.42 -27.68
N ARG A 74 -3.70 10.29 -27.85
CA ARG A 74 -2.32 10.07 -27.40
C ARG A 74 -1.35 9.92 -28.56
N LEU A 75 -1.71 10.38 -29.75
CA LEU A 75 -0.87 10.20 -30.93
C LEU A 75 0.38 11.10 -30.94
N ASP A 76 0.43 12.18 -30.16
CA ASP A 76 1.60 13.06 -30.14
C ASP A 76 2.63 12.71 -29.05
N ASP A 77 2.20 12.01 -27.99
CA ASP A 77 2.99 11.77 -26.79
C ASP A 77 2.74 10.40 -26.11
N GLY A 78 1.97 9.50 -26.73
CA GLY A 78 1.74 8.13 -26.26
C GLY A 78 2.93 7.19 -26.48
N ALA A 79 2.97 6.06 -25.77
CA ALA A 79 4.07 5.10 -25.81
C ALA A 79 3.86 3.93 -26.81
N GLY A 80 2.82 4.01 -27.65
CA GLY A 80 2.46 2.98 -28.62
C GLY A 80 2.99 3.22 -30.04
N LEU A 81 2.73 2.27 -30.92
CA LEU A 81 2.91 2.40 -32.37
C LEU A 81 1.69 3.07 -33.00
N GLN A 82 1.94 3.95 -33.96
CA GLN A 82 0.94 4.54 -34.85
C GLN A 82 1.45 4.58 -36.29
N MET A 83 0.52 4.40 -37.23
CA MET A 83 0.72 4.51 -38.67
C MET A 83 -0.33 5.44 -39.23
N ARG A 84 0.12 6.46 -39.94
CA ARG A 84 -0.73 7.47 -40.56
C ARG A 84 -0.42 7.56 -42.05
N VAL A 85 -1.42 7.85 -42.85
CA VAL A 85 -1.27 8.05 -44.29
C VAL A 85 -1.82 9.43 -44.67
N ASN A 86 -1.08 10.15 -45.51
CA ASN A 86 -1.54 11.42 -46.08
C ASN A 86 -0.93 11.60 -47.47
N ASP A 87 -1.77 11.86 -48.48
CA ASP A 87 -1.37 12.11 -49.87
C ASP A 87 -0.40 11.04 -50.41
N GLY A 88 -0.70 9.77 -50.14
CA GLY A 88 0.11 8.63 -50.57
C GLY A 88 1.45 8.48 -49.83
N VAL A 89 1.64 9.14 -48.69
CA VAL A 89 2.83 9.00 -47.84
C VAL A 89 2.46 8.36 -46.51
N LEU A 90 3.07 7.22 -46.20
CA LEU A 90 2.99 6.56 -44.90
C LEU A 90 4.00 7.20 -43.94
N VAL A 91 3.53 7.61 -42.76
CA VAL A 91 4.37 8.00 -41.63
C VAL A 91 4.05 7.08 -40.46
N ALA A 92 5.09 6.51 -39.84
CA ALA A 92 4.92 5.64 -38.68
C ALA A 92 5.79 6.12 -37.52
N TYR A 93 5.24 6.03 -36.31
CA TYR A 93 5.93 6.34 -35.07
C TYR A 93 5.80 5.17 -34.10
N ASN A 94 6.84 4.96 -33.29
CA ASN A 94 6.84 4.04 -32.17
C ASN A 94 7.23 4.82 -30.90
N GLY A 95 6.24 5.10 -30.05
CA GLY A 95 6.34 6.14 -29.05
C GLY A 95 6.63 7.50 -29.71
N PRO A 96 7.55 8.31 -29.15
CA PRO A 96 7.91 9.60 -29.74
C PRO A 96 8.87 9.49 -30.95
N GLU A 97 9.38 8.30 -31.28
CA GLU A 97 10.34 8.10 -32.36
C GLU A 97 9.62 7.89 -33.70
N GLN A 98 9.88 8.74 -34.70
CA GLN A 98 9.42 8.49 -36.08
C GLN A 98 10.25 7.36 -36.69
N VAL A 99 9.64 6.19 -36.89
CA VAL A 99 10.33 4.98 -37.36
C VAL A 99 10.32 4.85 -38.88
N ALA A 100 9.34 5.42 -39.58
CA ALA A 100 9.28 5.41 -41.04
C ALA A 100 8.58 6.64 -41.61
N ARG A 101 9.05 7.07 -42.78
CA ARG A 101 8.34 8.02 -43.67
C ARG A 101 8.58 7.58 -45.10
N GLN A 102 7.57 7.01 -45.74
CA GLN A 102 7.71 6.29 -47.00
C GLN A 102 6.58 6.64 -47.97
N PRO A 103 6.88 7.14 -49.18
CA PRO A 103 5.91 7.20 -50.27
C PRO A 103 5.41 5.80 -50.66
N LEU A 104 4.09 5.64 -50.76
CA LEU A 104 3.43 4.39 -51.15
C LEU A 104 3.51 4.19 -52.67
N PRO A 105 3.83 2.98 -53.16
CA PRO A 105 3.92 2.71 -54.59
C PRO A 105 2.53 2.72 -55.28
N ALA A 106 2.52 3.07 -56.56
CA ALA A 106 1.31 3.12 -57.40
C ALA A 106 0.64 1.75 -57.62
N THR A 107 1.33 0.64 -57.35
CA THR A 107 0.78 -0.73 -57.27
C THR A 107 1.49 -1.49 -56.16
N GLY A 108 0.77 -2.39 -55.46
CA GLY A 108 1.37 -3.23 -54.43
C GLY A 108 1.79 -2.46 -53.16
N CYS A 109 0.97 -1.54 -52.67
CA CYS A 109 1.26 -0.68 -51.51
C CYS A 109 0.87 -1.27 -50.15
N ALA A 110 0.74 -2.59 -50.03
CA ALA A 110 0.34 -3.22 -48.77
C ALA A 110 1.35 -2.90 -47.66
N VAL A 111 0.86 -2.59 -46.47
CA VAL A 111 1.68 -2.28 -45.29
C VAL A 111 1.64 -3.46 -44.35
N GLY A 112 2.81 -3.98 -43.97
CA GLY A 112 2.94 -5.12 -43.06
C GLY A 112 3.80 -4.78 -41.86
N LEU A 113 3.34 -5.13 -40.66
CA LEU A 113 4.06 -4.99 -39.40
C LEU A 113 4.25 -6.36 -38.76
N SER A 114 5.46 -6.61 -38.27
CA SER A 114 5.79 -7.73 -37.38
C SER A 114 6.66 -7.20 -36.24
N SER A 115 6.29 -7.46 -34.99
CA SER A 115 7.03 -7.02 -33.80
C SER A 115 7.01 -8.10 -32.73
N ASP A 116 8.20 -8.55 -32.33
CA ASP A 116 8.41 -9.44 -31.19
C ASP A 116 9.61 -8.98 -30.33
N ALA A 117 9.98 -9.77 -29.31
CA ALA A 117 11.06 -9.42 -28.39
C ALA A 117 12.46 -9.34 -29.03
N THR A 118 12.62 -9.79 -30.28
CA THR A 118 13.90 -9.92 -30.98
C THR A 118 14.02 -8.98 -32.18
N HIS A 119 12.92 -8.69 -32.86
CA HIS A 119 12.91 -7.86 -34.06
C HIS A 119 11.58 -7.12 -34.22
N THR A 120 11.65 -5.92 -34.79
CA THR A 120 10.48 -5.20 -35.29
C THR A 120 10.72 -4.75 -36.73
N THR A 121 9.80 -5.13 -37.62
CA THR A 121 9.88 -4.86 -39.06
C THR A 121 8.58 -4.22 -39.54
N LEU A 122 8.70 -3.10 -40.27
CA LEU A 122 7.63 -2.50 -41.04
C LEU A 122 7.97 -2.64 -42.53
N THR A 123 7.02 -3.09 -43.33
CA THR A 123 7.17 -3.30 -44.77
C THR A 123 6.15 -2.50 -45.54
N VAL A 124 6.54 -2.01 -46.72
CA VAL A 124 5.65 -1.39 -47.70
C VAL A 124 5.88 -2.11 -49.03
N GLY A 125 4.83 -2.72 -49.58
CA GLY A 125 4.92 -3.52 -50.79
C GLY A 125 5.91 -4.67 -50.73
N GLY A 126 6.03 -5.29 -49.55
CA GLY A 126 6.99 -6.37 -49.27
C GLY A 126 8.45 -5.91 -49.09
N THR A 127 8.73 -4.61 -49.22
CA THR A 127 10.07 -4.05 -48.96
C THR A 127 10.15 -3.56 -47.51
N PRO A 128 11.13 -3.98 -46.69
CA PRO A 128 11.29 -3.46 -45.33
C PRO A 128 11.72 -1.99 -45.36
N VAL A 129 10.90 -1.13 -44.76
CA VAL A 129 11.14 0.32 -44.62
C VAL A 129 11.61 0.69 -43.22
N TYR A 130 11.35 -0.18 -42.24
CA TYR A 130 11.94 -0.16 -40.92
C TYR A 130 12.28 -1.59 -40.53
N ASN A 131 13.49 -1.80 -40.02
CA ASN A 131 13.91 -3.09 -39.49
C ASN A 131 14.91 -2.84 -38.36
N ARG A 132 14.55 -3.22 -37.14
CA ARG A 132 15.38 -3.01 -35.96
C ARG A 132 15.48 -4.31 -35.16
N ASP A 133 16.71 -4.71 -34.89
CA ASP A 133 17.03 -5.79 -33.97
C ASP A 133 16.93 -5.29 -32.52
N GLY A 134 16.52 -6.19 -31.63
CA GLY A 134 16.32 -5.91 -30.21
C GLY A 134 14.87 -5.59 -29.85
N ASP A 135 14.62 -5.46 -28.54
CA ASP A 135 13.27 -5.27 -28.03
C ASP A 135 12.83 -3.81 -28.13
N VAL A 136 12.10 -3.50 -29.20
CA VAL A 136 11.46 -2.20 -29.45
C VAL A 136 9.95 -2.34 -29.62
N ARG A 137 9.35 -3.35 -28.99
CA ARG A 137 7.90 -3.58 -29.06
C ARG A 137 7.13 -2.35 -28.55
N PRO A 138 6.04 -1.96 -29.23
CA PRO A 138 5.21 -0.86 -28.78
C PRO A 138 4.36 -1.24 -27.57
N ARG A 139 3.92 -0.23 -26.81
CA ARG A 139 2.82 -0.41 -25.86
C ARG A 139 1.53 -0.72 -26.61
N VAL A 140 0.73 -1.63 -26.09
CA VAL A 140 -0.55 -2.05 -26.68
C VAL A 140 -1.68 -1.83 -25.68
N LEU A 141 -2.52 -0.84 -25.99
CA LEU A 141 -3.77 -0.55 -25.28
C LEU A 141 -5.01 -1.06 -26.01
N GLY A 142 -4.87 -1.41 -27.29
CA GLY A 142 -5.99 -1.74 -28.15
C GLY A 142 -5.61 -1.70 -29.62
N ILE A 143 -6.64 -1.61 -30.46
CA ILE A 143 -6.54 -1.44 -31.91
C ILE A 143 -7.39 -0.23 -32.28
N TYR A 144 -6.75 0.84 -32.75
CA TYR A 144 -7.37 2.11 -33.08
C TYR A 144 -7.08 2.45 -34.53
N THR A 145 -8.09 2.89 -35.27
CA THR A 145 -7.99 3.11 -36.71
C THR A 145 -9.12 3.99 -37.21
N SER A 146 -8.89 4.74 -38.28
CA SER A 146 -9.93 5.43 -39.01
C SER A 146 -10.59 4.55 -40.06
N ILE A 147 -10.12 3.32 -40.32
CA ILE A 147 -10.74 2.36 -41.25
C ILE A 147 -12.18 2.08 -40.81
N ASP A 148 -13.10 2.11 -41.77
CA ASP A 148 -14.53 1.90 -41.56
C ASP A 148 -15.00 0.78 -42.49
N GLU A 149 -15.58 -0.30 -41.97
CA GLU A 149 -15.96 -1.45 -42.79
C GLU A 149 -17.09 -1.17 -43.80
N GLU A 150 -17.88 -0.11 -43.61
CA GLU A 150 -18.92 0.29 -44.55
C GLU A 150 -18.32 1.05 -45.76
N SER A 151 -17.24 1.79 -45.52
CA SER A 151 -16.62 2.71 -46.48
C SER A 151 -15.36 2.15 -47.14
N ASP A 152 -14.63 1.26 -46.46
CA ASP A 152 -13.32 0.77 -46.87
C ASP A 152 -13.31 -0.75 -47.11
N PRO A 153 -12.58 -1.25 -48.13
CA PRO A 153 -12.46 -2.69 -48.35
C PRO A 153 -11.58 -3.31 -47.27
N ILE A 154 -12.11 -4.26 -46.50
CA ILE A 154 -11.39 -4.97 -45.43
C ILE A 154 -10.91 -6.38 -45.82
N ALA A 155 -11.03 -6.75 -47.10
CA ALA A 155 -10.60 -8.05 -47.57
C ALA A 155 -9.07 -8.22 -47.44
N GLY A 156 -8.64 -9.19 -46.63
CA GLY A 156 -7.23 -9.43 -46.34
C GLY A 156 -6.64 -8.56 -45.22
N LEU A 157 -7.45 -7.68 -44.61
CA LEU A 157 -7.08 -6.93 -43.42
C LEU A 157 -7.00 -7.90 -42.24
N ASN A 158 -5.85 -7.95 -41.56
CA ASN A 158 -5.63 -8.89 -40.47
C ASN A 158 -4.63 -8.31 -39.45
N VAL A 159 -5.07 -8.20 -38.20
CA VAL A 159 -4.25 -7.85 -37.05
C VAL A 159 -4.35 -8.99 -36.05
N SER A 160 -3.19 -9.43 -35.59
CA SER A 160 -3.05 -10.48 -34.59
C SER A 160 -2.13 -9.98 -33.49
N ILE A 161 -2.63 -9.96 -32.26
CA ILE A 161 -1.87 -9.58 -31.08
C ILE A 161 -1.87 -10.74 -30.11
N THR A 162 -0.71 -11.23 -29.71
CA THR A 162 -0.58 -12.33 -28.74
C THR A 162 -0.16 -11.73 -27.39
N PRO A 163 -1.06 -11.63 -26.39
CA PRO A 163 -0.68 -11.20 -25.04
C PRO A 163 0.32 -12.17 -24.40
N ASP A 164 1.15 -11.66 -23.49
CA ASP A 164 2.10 -12.47 -22.74
C ASP A 164 1.41 -13.19 -21.57
N THR A 165 1.00 -14.44 -21.83
CA THR A 165 0.30 -15.31 -20.87
C THR A 165 1.25 -16.31 -20.18
N ARG A 166 2.57 -16.06 -20.18
CA ARG A 166 3.58 -17.04 -19.69
C ARG A 166 3.38 -17.51 -18.24
N TYR A 167 2.64 -16.74 -17.44
CA TYR A 167 2.36 -17.03 -16.03
C TYR A 167 1.04 -17.78 -15.82
N GLU A 168 0.16 -17.81 -16.83
CA GLU A 168 -1.12 -18.52 -16.83
C GLU A 168 -0.89 -19.99 -17.14
N SER A 169 -0.49 -20.75 -16.11
CA SER A 169 -0.16 -22.17 -16.26
C SER A 169 -0.94 -23.06 -15.31
N SER A 170 -0.94 -24.36 -15.62
CA SER A 170 -1.41 -25.41 -14.73
C SER A 170 -0.47 -26.63 -14.77
N PRO A 171 -0.34 -27.38 -13.65
CA PRO A 171 0.55 -28.52 -13.61
C PRO A 171 0.03 -29.69 -14.45
N THR A 172 0.88 -30.27 -15.31
CA THR A 172 0.55 -31.52 -15.99
C THR A 172 0.35 -32.68 -15.02
N ALA A 173 -0.31 -33.76 -15.46
CA ALA A 173 -0.47 -34.99 -14.67
C ALA A 173 0.89 -35.58 -14.22
N LEU A 174 1.94 -35.46 -15.03
CA LEU A 174 3.30 -35.86 -14.65
C LEU A 174 3.83 -35.02 -13.49
N LYS A 175 3.74 -33.68 -13.61
CA LYS A 175 4.16 -32.75 -12.56
C LYS A 175 3.42 -33.05 -11.26
N LEU A 176 2.09 -33.16 -11.31
CA LEU A 176 1.26 -33.49 -10.16
C LEU A 176 1.65 -34.82 -9.51
N THR A 177 1.89 -35.87 -10.31
CA THR A 177 2.29 -37.19 -9.79
C THR A 177 3.64 -37.11 -9.06
N VAL A 178 4.63 -36.41 -9.62
CA VAL A 178 5.94 -36.23 -8.97
C VAL A 178 5.83 -35.43 -7.68
N LEU A 179 4.99 -34.38 -7.65
CA LEU A 179 4.71 -33.62 -6.44
C LEU A 179 4.11 -34.51 -5.34
N VAL A 180 3.06 -35.28 -5.66
CA VAL A 180 2.38 -36.18 -4.70
C VAL A 180 3.33 -37.26 -4.18
N VAL A 181 4.05 -37.94 -5.07
CA VAL A 181 5.04 -38.96 -4.69
C VAL A 181 6.14 -38.35 -3.82
N GLY A 182 6.58 -37.14 -4.14
CA GLY A 182 7.58 -36.39 -3.37
C GLY A 182 7.12 -36.07 -1.95
N VAL A 183 5.88 -35.61 -1.77
CA VAL A 183 5.28 -35.32 -0.45
C VAL A 183 5.12 -36.61 0.37
N LEU A 184 4.60 -37.68 -0.22
CA LEU A 184 4.46 -38.97 0.46
C LEU A 184 5.83 -39.54 0.89
N ALA A 185 6.85 -39.40 0.02
CA ALA A 185 8.22 -39.78 0.35
C ALA A 185 8.77 -38.97 1.52
N MET A 186 8.45 -37.68 1.60
CA MET A 186 8.88 -36.81 2.69
C MET A 186 8.22 -37.22 4.02
N ILE A 187 6.91 -37.49 4.02
CA ILE A 187 6.19 -37.99 5.19
C ILE A 187 6.80 -39.33 5.65
N GLY A 188 7.01 -40.26 4.73
CA GLY A 188 7.67 -41.54 5.02
C GLY A 188 9.08 -41.36 5.59
N CYS A 189 9.86 -40.42 5.06
CA CYS A 189 11.19 -40.07 5.55
C CYS A 189 11.14 -39.56 7.00
N LEU A 190 10.23 -38.66 7.33
CA LEU A 190 10.06 -38.14 8.69
C LEU A 190 9.64 -39.23 9.69
N ILE A 191 8.76 -40.15 9.27
CA ILE A 191 8.36 -41.32 10.08
C ILE A 191 9.57 -42.22 10.34
N ALA A 192 10.38 -42.50 9.31
CA ALA A 192 11.59 -43.29 9.44
C ALA A 192 12.61 -42.64 10.38
N VAL A 193 12.85 -41.33 10.24
CA VAL A 193 13.72 -40.56 11.14
C VAL A 193 13.21 -40.62 12.58
N ASN A 194 11.90 -40.49 12.81
CA ASN A 194 11.33 -40.61 14.15
C ASN A 194 11.60 -41.99 14.77
N ARG A 195 11.48 -43.07 13.99
CA ARG A 195 11.79 -44.43 14.47
C ARG A 195 13.28 -44.61 14.76
N LEU A 196 14.17 -44.12 13.89
CA LEU A 196 15.61 -44.11 14.13
C LEU A 196 16.02 -43.24 15.33
N ASP A 197 15.21 -42.25 15.69
CA ASP A 197 15.36 -41.45 16.90
C ASP A 197 15.02 -42.21 18.18
N THR A 198 14.14 -43.21 18.13
CA THR A 198 13.76 -43.98 19.33
C THR A 198 14.86 -44.90 19.84
N GLY A 199 15.73 -45.41 18.97
CA GLY A 199 16.79 -46.35 19.36
C GLY A 199 18.05 -45.72 19.95
N VAL A 200 18.33 -44.44 19.65
CA VAL A 200 19.64 -43.80 19.97
C VAL A 200 19.50 -42.53 20.82
N ALA A 201 18.39 -41.80 20.69
CA ALA A 201 18.23 -40.50 21.32
C ALA A 201 17.55 -40.60 22.69
N ARG A 202 17.56 -39.49 23.45
CA ARG A 202 16.82 -39.43 24.72
C ARG A 202 15.32 -39.60 24.46
N ARG A 203 14.60 -40.16 25.44
CA ARG A 203 13.14 -40.31 25.38
C ARG A 203 12.52 -38.95 25.03
N ALA A 204 11.70 -38.93 23.98
CA ALA A 204 11.04 -37.70 23.57
C ALA A 204 10.18 -37.19 24.75
N PRO A 205 10.30 -35.90 25.13
CA PRO A 205 9.28 -35.30 25.96
C PRO A 205 7.94 -35.36 25.23
N ARG A 206 6.83 -35.41 25.98
CA ARG A 206 5.49 -35.27 25.38
C ARG A 206 5.45 -33.97 24.56
N TRP A 207 4.86 -34.02 23.37
CA TRP A 207 4.79 -32.87 22.46
C TRP A 207 4.14 -31.66 23.12
N ALA A 208 3.08 -31.92 23.90
CA ALA A 208 2.48 -31.01 24.86
C ALA A 208 2.60 -31.62 26.28
N PRO A 209 3.45 -31.08 27.18
CA PRO A 209 3.51 -31.55 28.56
C PRO A 209 2.18 -31.35 29.30
N ILE A 210 1.96 -32.09 30.38
CA ILE A 210 0.74 -31.97 31.21
C ILE A 210 0.57 -30.51 31.66
N GLY A 211 -0.56 -29.89 31.32
CA GLY A 211 -0.86 -28.48 31.61
C GLY A 211 -0.50 -27.48 30.51
N TRP A 212 -0.02 -27.93 29.34
CA TRP A 212 0.27 -27.05 28.19
C TRP A 212 -0.95 -26.21 27.78
N TRP A 213 -2.15 -26.78 27.84
CA TRP A 213 -3.44 -26.14 27.55
C TRP A 213 -4.02 -25.29 28.69
N ARG A 214 -3.43 -25.29 29.89
CA ARG A 214 -3.96 -24.48 31.01
C ARG A 214 -3.56 -23.03 30.80
N LEU A 215 -4.48 -22.20 30.30
CA LEU A 215 -4.27 -20.77 30.11
C LEU A 215 -4.01 -20.08 31.46
N THR A 216 -3.06 -19.17 31.45
CA THR A 216 -2.70 -18.32 32.60
C THR A 216 -3.26 -16.91 32.40
N GLY A 217 -3.33 -16.08 33.46
CA GLY A 217 -3.85 -14.71 33.35
C GLY A 217 -3.10 -13.84 32.31
N ARG A 218 -1.79 -14.06 32.15
CA ARG A 218 -0.99 -13.43 31.07
C ARG A 218 -1.39 -13.91 29.67
N ASP A 219 -1.79 -15.18 29.54
CA ASP A 219 -2.22 -15.73 28.25
C ASP A 219 -3.57 -15.11 27.87
N LEU A 220 -4.51 -15.02 28.82
CA LEU A 220 -5.77 -14.34 28.62
C LEU A 220 -5.59 -12.85 28.28
N ALA A 221 -4.65 -12.17 28.94
CA ALA A 221 -4.36 -10.76 28.66
C ALA A 221 -3.82 -10.56 27.23
N VAL A 222 -2.83 -11.36 26.80
CA VAL A 222 -2.28 -11.26 25.44
C VAL A 222 -3.33 -11.62 24.39
N ILE A 223 -4.05 -12.73 24.58
CA ILE A 223 -5.10 -13.17 23.64
C ILE A 223 -6.23 -12.13 23.56
N GLY A 224 -6.66 -11.60 24.71
CA GLY A 224 -7.71 -10.59 24.78
C GLY A 224 -7.31 -9.28 24.12
N VAL A 225 -6.09 -8.78 24.39
CA VAL A 225 -5.55 -7.59 23.72
C VAL A 225 -5.49 -7.79 22.22
N LEU A 226 -4.90 -8.89 21.73
CA LEU A 226 -4.82 -9.16 20.30
C LEU A 226 -6.22 -9.29 19.68
N GLY A 227 -7.16 -9.93 20.36
CA GLY A 227 -8.52 -10.12 19.88
C GLY A 227 -9.28 -8.80 19.72
N VAL A 228 -9.14 -7.88 20.67
CA VAL A 228 -9.71 -6.52 20.53
C VAL A 228 -8.98 -5.75 19.43
N TRP A 229 -7.66 -5.90 19.32
CA TRP A 229 -6.84 -5.23 18.32
C TRP A 229 -7.16 -5.62 16.87
N VAL A 230 -7.70 -6.82 16.64
CA VAL A 230 -8.23 -7.21 15.30
C VAL A 230 -9.28 -6.21 14.81
N PHE A 231 -10.15 -5.74 15.71
CA PHE A 231 -11.26 -4.84 15.38
C PHE A 231 -10.86 -3.37 15.38
N ILE A 232 -10.18 -2.92 16.42
CA ILE A 232 -9.87 -1.50 16.60
C ILE A 232 -8.50 -1.10 16.06
N GLY A 233 -7.62 -2.08 15.79
CA GLY A 233 -6.25 -1.83 15.41
C GLY A 233 -6.13 -1.29 13.99
N PRO A 234 -5.07 -0.50 13.73
CA PRO A 234 -4.85 0.17 12.46
C PRO A 234 -4.61 -0.82 11.32
N VAL A 235 -4.85 -0.38 10.08
CA VAL A 235 -4.38 -1.07 8.87
C VAL A 235 -2.87 -0.99 8.75
N THR A 236 -2.28 -1.99 8.11
CA THR A 236 -0.87 -1.96 7.71
C THR A 236 -0.74 -1.47 6.26
N SER A 237 0.47 -1.07 5.85
CA SER A 237 0.71 -0.47 4.52
C SER A 237 0.19 -1.35 3.38
N ASP A 238 0.43 -2.66 3.44
CA ASP A 238 0.20 -3.55 2.30
C ASP A 238 -1.12 -4.31 2.43
N ASP A 239 -2.02 -3.88 3.32
CA ASP A 239 -3.29 -4.58 3.54
C ASP A 239 -4.17 -4.57 2.29
N GLY A 240 -4.30 -3.41 1.63
CA GLY A 240 -5.00 -3.29 0.35
C GLY A 240 -4.27 -3.99 -0.80
N TYR A 241 -2.93 -3.95 -0.80
CA TYR A 241 -2.08 -4.52 -1.85
C TYR A 241 -2.24 -6.04 -1.92
N ILE A 242 -2.12 -6.72 -0.78
CA ILE A 242 -2.24 -8.18 -0.72
C ILE A 242 -3.69 -8.62 -0.92
N LEU A 243 -4.67 -7.87 -0.39
CA LEU A 243 -6.07 -8.23 -0.56
C LEU A 243 -6.52 -8.12 -2.02
N SER A 244 -6.13 -7.05 -2.72
CA SER A 244 -6.45 -6.90 -4.16
C SER A 244 -5.84 -8.04 -4.99
N MET A 245 -4.56 -8.38 -4.79
CA MET A 245 -3.93 -9.54 -5.43
C MET A 245 -4.71 -10.83 -5.16
N ALA A 246 -5.09 -11.10 -3.90
CA ALA A 246 -5.83 -12.30 -3.52
C ALA A 246 -7.24 -12.37 -4.14
N ARG A 247 -7.89 -11.22 -4.39
CA ARG A 247 -9.22 -11.15 -5.00
C ARG A 247 -9.20 -11.38 -6.51
N VAL A 248 -8.15 -10.97 -7.21
CA VAL A 248 -8.04 -11.10 -8.67
C VAL A 248 -7.31 -12.36 -9.14
N THR A 249 -6.72 -13.13 -8.21
CA THR A 249 -5.89 -14.31 -8.52
C THR A 249 -6.60 -15.35 -9.40
N GLU A 250 -7.91 -15.56 -9.21
CA GLU A 250 -8.65 -16.55 -9.98
C GLU A 250 -8.95 -16.09 -11.41
N ASP A 251 -9.31 -14.82 -11.58
CA ASP A 251 -9.54 -14.24 -12.90
C ASP A 251 -8.24 -14.19 -13.71
N ALA A 252 -7.12 -13.89 -13.06
CA ALA A 252 -5.78 -13.83 -13.67
C ALA A 252 -5.16 -15.21 -13.94
N GLY A 253 -5.68 -16.30 -13.36
CA GLY A 253 -5.12 -17.65 -13.51
C GLY A 253 -3.86 -17.94 -12.67
N TYR A 254 -3.25 -16.94 -12.05
CA TYR A 254 -2.09 -17.07 -11.15
C TYR A 254 -2.06 -15.92 -10.13
N LEU A 255 -1.20 -16.06 -9.11
CA LEU A 255 -0.97 -15.01 -8.12
C LEU A 255 -0.12 -13.89 -8.73
N THR A 256 -0.81 -12.96 -9.41
CA THR A 256 -0.22 -11.82 -10.12
C THR A 256 0.14 -10.68 -9.18
N ASN A 257 1.25 -10.01 -9.46
CA ASN A 257 1.52 -8.71 -8.88
C ASN A 257 0.66 -7.63 -9.58
N TYR A 258 -0.53 -7.40 -9.03
CA TYR A 258 -1.57 -6.59 -9.67
C TYR A 258 -1.22 -5.10 -9.85
N HIS A 259 -0.39 -4.53 -8.97
CA HIS A 259 -0.10 -3.10 -8.94
C HIS A 259 1.23 -2.70 -9.58
N ARG A 260 2.10 -3.66 -9.90
CA ARG A 260 3.49 -3.37 -10.28
C ARG A 260 4.10 -4.48 -11.13
N TRP A 261 5.24 -4.17 -11.74
CA TRP A 261 6.13 -5.12 -12.40
C TRP A 261 5.47 -5.83 -13.57
N PHE A 262 4.55 -5.18 -14.29
CA PHE A 262 3.93 -5.70 -15.51
C PHE A 262 3.17 -7.01 -15.25
N GLY A 263 2.56 -7.16 -14.06
CA GLY A 263 1.75 -8.32 -13.73
C GLY A 263 2.53 -9.62 -13.51
N VAL A 264 3.84 -9.61 -13.24
CA VAL A 264 4.60 -10.87 -13.04
C VAL A 264 4.08 -11.69 -11.85
N ALA A 265 4.27 -13.00 -11.88
CA ALA A 265 3.88 -13.90 -10.79
C ALA A 265 4.64 -13.61 -9.48
N GLU A 266 3.95 -13.74 -8.32
CA GLU A 266 4.55 -13.48 -7.00
C GLU A 266 5.65 -14.47 -6.59
N ALA A 267 5.70 -15.62 -7.26
CA ALA A 267 6.73 -16.64 -7.09
C ALA A 267 8.16 -16.05 -7.21
N PRO A 268 9.14 -16.52 -6.40
CA PRO A 268 9.09 -17.71 -5.55
C PRO A 268 8.47 -17.49 -4.16
N PHE A 269 7.91 -16.31 -3.89
CA PHE A 269 7.30 -15.97 -2.61
C PHE A 269 5.77 -16.11 -2.64
N GLY A 270 5.12 -15.82 -1.52
CA GLY A 270 3.67 -15.57 -1.52
C GLY A 270 2.76 -16.80 -1.38
N TRP A 271 3.28 -18.01 -1.07
CA TRP A 271 2.41 -19.19 -0.88
C TRP A 271 1.29 -18.97 0.13
N PHE A 272 1.54 -18.12 1.13
CA PHE A 272 0.58 -17.79 2.18
C PHE A 272 -0.54 -16.87 1.68
N TYR A 273 -0.38 -16.16 0.57
CA TYR A 273 -1.44 -15.33 -0.02
C TYR A 273 -2.58 -16.18 -0.59
N HIS A 274 -2.30 -17.42 -1.01
CA HIS A 274 -3.36 -18.38 -1.37
C HIS A 274 -4.28 -18.73 -0.20
N VAL A 275 -3.85 -18.53 1.06
CA VAL A 275 -4.76 -18.63 2.22
C VAL A 275 -5.77 -17.51 2.19
N TYR A 276 -5.36 -16.28 1.87
CA TYR A 276 -6.28 -15.16 1.72
C TYR A 276 -7.19 -15.30 0.51
N GLN A 277 -6.67 -15.80 -0.62
CA GLN A 277 -7.49 -16.18 -1.77
C GLN A 277 -8.60 -17.16 -1.35
N ALA A 278 -8.25 -18.23 -0.62
CA ALA A 278 -9.26 -19.17 -0.15
C ALA A 278 -10.29 -18.52 0.79
N MET A 279 -9.87 -17.52 1.58
CA MET A 279 -10.73 -16.80 2.50
C MET A 279 -11.64 -15.78 1.82
N THR A 280 -11.23 -15.19 0.70
CA THR A 280 -12.02 -14.16 -0.02
C THR A 280 -13.31 -14.73 -0.59
N HIS A 281 -13.37 -16.04 -0.89
CA HIS A 281 -14.61 -16.74 -1.25
C HIS A 281 -15.68 -16.71 -0.15
N VAL A 282 -15.26 -16.63 1.12
CA VAL A 282 -16.17 -16.57 2.26
C VAL A 282 -16.53 -15.11 2.54
N SER A 283 -15.53 -14.27 2.68
CA SER A 283 -15.70 -12.84 2.93
C SER A 283 -14.38 -12.09 2.74
N VAL A 284 -14.47 -10.79 2.47
CA VAL A 284 -13.32 -9.88 2.35
C VAL A 284 -13.30 -8.81 3.45
N VAL A 285 -14.16 -8.92 4.47
CA VAL A 285 -14.21 -7.92 5.55
C VAL A 285 -12.93 -7.98 6.42
N PRO A 286 -12.44 -6.83 6.93
CA PRO A 286 -11.18 -6.76 7.65
C PRO A 286 -11.02 -7.76 8.82
N PRO A 287 -11.99 -7.94 9.74
CA PRO A 287 -11.80 -8.81 10.90
C PRO A 287 -11.64 -10.29 10.51
N TRP A 288 -12.32 -10.72 9.44
CA TRP A 288 -12.20 -12.06 8.89
C TRP A 288 -10.82 -12.26 8.28
N ILE A 289 -10.40 -11.35 7.39
CA ILE A 289 -9.11 -11.41 6.71
C ILE A 289 -7.92 -11.30 7.67
N ARG A 290 -8.07 -10.63 8.84
CA ARG A 290 -7.05 -10.59 9.90
C ARG A 290 -6.97 -11.84 10.78
N LEU A 291 -7.88 -12.80 10.63
CA LEU A 291 -7.89 -13.99 11.48
C LEU A 291 -6.56 -14.78 11.46
N PRO A 292 -5.88 -14.99 10.31
CA PRO A 292 -4.57 -15.64 10.28
C PRO A 292 -3.51 -14.92 11.10
N SER A 293 -3.42 -13.58 11.02
CA SER A 293 -2.44 -12.81 11.81
C SER A 293 -2.72 -12.91 13.30
N PHE A 294 -3.99 -12.84 13.73
CA PHE A 294 -4.39 -13.08 15.11
C PHE A 294 -3.98 -14.48 15.60
N LEU A 295 -4.31 -15.53 14.84
CA LEU A 295 -4.00 -16.91 15.20
C LEU A 295 -2.48 -17.15 15.28
N LEU A 296 -1.71 -16.60 14.34
CA LEU A 296 -0.25 -16.65 14.37
C LEU A 296 0.30 -15.93 15.60
N GLY A 297 -0.27 -14.80 16.00
CA GLY A 297 0.09 -14.09 17.24
C GLY A 297 -0.16 -14.91 18.50
N VAL A 298 -1.32 -15.56 18.58
CA VAL A 298 -1.64 -16.48 19.68
C VAL A 298 -0.66 -17.67 19.70
N ILE A 299 -0.37 -18.27 18.55
CA ILE A 299 0.59 -19.37 18.42
C ILE A 299 2.00 -18.92 18.84
N SER A 300 2.45 -17.75 18.38
CA SER A 300 3.73 -17.16 18.80
C SER A 300 3.80 -17.01 20.31
N TRP A 301 2.77 -16.43 20.93
CA TRP A 301 2.74 -16.24 22.39
C TRP A 301 2.78 -17.56 23.15
N LEU A 302 2.01 -18.56 22.71
CA LEU A 302 1.99 -19.89 23.33
C LEU A 302 3.36 -20.58 23.20
N LEU A 303 4.00 -20.50 22.04
CA LEU A 303 5.36 -21.03 21.85
C LEU A 303 6.39 -20.31 22.72
N ILE A 304 6.33 -18.97 22.83
CA ILE A 304 7.21 -18.20 23.72
C ILE A 304 7.00 -18.63 25.17
N SER A 305 5.76 -18.62 25.65
CA SER A 305 5.42 -18.84 27.05
C SER A 305 5.64 -20.29 27.51
N ARG A 306 5.51 -21.28 26.60
CA ARG A 306 5.57 -22.72 26.92
C ARG A 306 6.86 -23.40 26.49
N GLU A 307 7.53 -22.96 25.43
CA GLU A 307 8.76 -23.60 24.92
C GLU A 307 10.00 -22.74 25.20
N VAL A 308 9.97 -21.46 24.85
CA VAL A 308 11.17 -20.59 24.94
C VAL A 308 11.47 -20.19 26.39
N LEU A 309 10.52 -19.59 27.11
CA LEU A 309 10.77 -19.11 28.48
C LEU A 309 11.22 -20.24 29.43
N PRO A 310 10.62 -21.44 29.41
CA PRO A 310 11.09 -22.54 30.25
C PRO A 310 12.49 -23.03 29.88
N ARG A 311 12.89 -22.91 28.61
CA ARG A 311 14.20 -23.32 28.11
C ARG A 311 15.32 -22.38 28.55
N LEU A 312 15.02 -21.10 28.75
CA LEU A 312 15.96 -20.08 29.22
C LEU A 312 16.40 -20.29 30.68
N GLY A 313 15.70 -21.10 31.48
CA GLY A 313 16.14 -21.47 32.83
C GLY A 313 14.98 -21.67 33.81
N LYS A 314 15.25 -22.38 34.92
CA LYS A 314 14.26 -22.65 35.97
C LYS A 314 13.73 -21.37 36.62
N GLU A 315 14.59 -20.37 36.80
CA GLU A 315 14.24 -19.10 37.41
C GLU A 315 13.38 -18.24 36.46
N VAL A 316 13.69 -18.21 35.16
CA VAL A 316 12.85 -17.54 34.14
C VAL A 316 11.46 -18.19 34.11
N ARG A 317 11.39 -19.52 34.09
CA ARG A 317 10.13 -20.29 34.07
C ARG A 317 9.19 -19.95 35.24
N ARG A 318 9.73 -19.80 36.45
CA ARG A 318 8.94 -19.58 37.67
C ARG A 318 8.64 -18.11 37.95
N SER A 319 9.33 -17.20 37.27
CA SER A 319 9.22 -15.76 37.50
C SER A 319 7.97 -15.18 36.84
N ARG A 320 7.01 -14.70 37.65
CA ARG A 320 5.87 -13.92 37.16
C ARG A 320 6.33 -12.64 36.45
N ALA A 321 7.34 -12.00 37.01
CA ALA A 321 7.98 -10.79 36.50
C ALA A 321 8.53 -10.95 35.07
N ALA A 322 9.33 -11.98 34.83
CA ALA A 322 9.88 -12.24 33.49
C ALA A 322 8.79 -12.64 32.48
N GLY A 323 7.76 -13.36 32.94
CA GLY A 323 6.59 -13.70 32.13
C GLY A 323 5.78 -12.48 31.68
N TRP A 324 5.53 -11.51 32.57
CA TRP A 324 4.84 -10.27 32.23
C TRP A 324 5.70 -9.35 31.36
N ALA A 325 7.02 -9.27 31.60
CA ALA A 325 7.92 -8.52 30.72
C ALA A 325 7.90 -9.06 29.29
N ALA A 326 7.91 -10.39 29.13
CA ALA A 326 7.74 -11.02 27.82
C ALA A 326 6.38 -10.69 27.19
N ALA A 327 5.29 -10.75 27.97
CA ALA A 327 3.93 -10.46 27.49
C ALA A 327 3.78 -9.03 26.99
N THR A 328 4.21 -8.04 27.79
CA THR A 328 4.07 -6.62 27.41
C THR A 328 4.96 -6.29 26.22
N VAL A 329 6.20 -6.81 26.16
CA VAL A 329 7.09 -6.55 25.01
C VAL A 329 6.61 -7.26 23.76
N PHE A 330 6.01 -8.45 23.88
CA PHE A 330 5.36 -9.11 22.75
C PHE A 330 4.24 -8.24 22.18
N LEU A 331 3.38 -7.66 23.03
CA LEU A 331 2.28 -6.78 22.60
C LEU A 331 2.78 -5.50 21.94
N VAL A 332 3.75 -4.81 22.55
CA VAL A 332 4.42 -3.62 21.98
C VAL A 332 5.02 -3.90 20.60
N TRP A 333 5.41 -5.15 20.32
CA TRP A 333 5.90 -5.52 19.01
C TRP A 333 4.77 -5.89 18.05
N TRP A 334 3.80 -6.67 18.52
CA TRP A 334 2.79 -7.25 17.66
C TRP A 334 1.78 -6.20 17.17
N MET A 335 1.33 -5.32 18.06
CA MET A 335 0.27 -4.35 17.77
C MET A 335 0.60 -3.39 16.61
N PRO A 336 1.78 -2.73 16.57
CA PRO A 336 2.09 -1.79 15.49
C PRO A 336 2.60 -2.43 14.19
N TYR A 337 2.97 -3.71 14.19
CA TYR A 337 3.59 -4.38 13.03
C TYR A 337 2.77 -5.52 12.41
N ASN A 338 2.14 -6.37 13.23
CA ASN A 338 1.69 -7.71 12.83
C ASN A 338 0.16 -7.87 12.86
N ASN A 339 -0.60 -6.76 12.70
CA ASN A 339 -2.06 -6.78 12.73
C ASN A 339 -2.69 -7.10 11.35
N GLY A 340 -1.98 -6.79 10.26
CA GLY A 340 -2.47 -6.87 8.89
C GLY A 340 -2.31 -8.24 8.21
N VAL A 341 -2.33 -8.24 6.88
CA VAL A 341 -2.19 -9.45 6.04
C VAL A 341 -0.76 -9.76 5.60
N ARG A 342 0.19 -8.88 5.93
CA ARG A 342 1.61 -9.01 5.59
C ARG A 342 2.23 -10.31 6.11
N PRO A 343 3.35 -10.80 5.54
CA PRO A 343 3.92 -12.10 5.89
C PRO A 343 4.81 -12.10 7.16
N GLU A 344 5.06 -10.96 7.82
CA GLU A 344 5.87 -10.90 9.06
C GLU A 344 5.34 -11.78 10.21
N PRO A 345 4.03 -11.94 10.46
CA PRO A 345 3.50 -12.91 11.41
C PRO A 345 3.98 -14.34 11.09
N VAL A 346 4.04 -14.72 9.81
CA VAL A 346 4.56 -16.01 9.36
C VAL A 346 6.07 -16.08 9.65
N ALA A 347 6.82 -15.03 9.37
CA ALA A 347 8.25 -14.95 9.68
C ALA A 347 8.55 -15.04 11.19
N ALA A 348 7.75 -14.40 12.03
CA ALA A 348 7.86 -14.43 13.48
C ALA A 348 7.58 -15.84 14.03
N VAL A 349 6.51 -16.50 13.59
CA VAL A 349 6.19 -17.88 14.00
C VAL A 349 7.22 -18.87 13.46
N GLY A 350 7.57 -18.75 12.19
CA GLY A 350 8.49 -19.66 11.51
C GLY A 350 9.91 -19.65 12.11
N SER A 351 10.45 -18.46 12.37
CA SER A 351 11.73 -18.31 13.08
C SER A 351 11.66 -18.83 14.51
N LEU A 352 10.53 -18.65 15.21
CA LEU A 352 10.31 -19.20 16.55
C LEU A 352 10.23 -20.72 16.56
N LEU A 353 9.57 -21.33 15.56
CA LEU A 353 9.54 -22.77 15.36
C LEU A 353 10.96 -23.31 15.11
N ALA A 354 11.77 -22.63 14.29
CA ALA A 354 13.17 -22.97 14.08
C ALA A 354 13.99 -22.91 15.38
N ILE A 355 13.84 -21.87 16.20
CA ILE A 355 14.49 -21.76 17.52
C ILE A 355 14.08 -22.95 18.41
N CYS A 356 12.78 -23.22 18.51
CA CYS A 356 12.25 -24.31 19.35
C CYS A 356 12.75 -25.68 18.87
N ALA A 357 12.77 -25.90 17.55
CA ALA A 357 13.25 -27.11 16.89
C ALA A 357 14.74 -27.36 17.19
N VAL A 358 15.59 -26.36 16.99
CA VAL A 358 17.04 -26.45 17.26
C VAL A 358 17.29 -26.75 18.74
N GLU A 359 16.63 -26.04 19.65
CA GLU A 359 16.78 -26.30 21.09
C GLU A 359 16.31 -27.70 21.49
N ARG A 360 15.17 -28.16 20.96
CA ARG A 360 14.65 -29.51 21.20
C ARG A 360 15.60 -30.57 20.62
N ALA A 361 16.13 -30.37 19.42
CA ALA A 361 17.09 -31.28 18.79
C ALA A 361 18.36 -31.43 19.65
N LEU A 362 18.92 -30.32 20.14
CA LEU A 362 20.13 -30.32 20.97
C LEU A 362 19.92 -31.00 22.34
N VAL A 363 18.76 -30.81 22.98
CA VAL A 363 18.47 -31.38 24.30
C VAL A 363 18.15 -32.88 24.21
N THR A 364 17.34 -33.27 23.23
CA THR A 364 16.89 -34.66 23.04
C THR A 364 17.89 -35.51 22.26
N ARG A 365 18.82 -34.87 21.54
CA ARG A 365 19.75 -35.48 20.58
C ARG A 365 19.01 -36.19 19.42
N ARG A 366 17.87 -35.64 19.01
CA ARG A 366 17.01 -36.18 17.94
C ARG A 366 17.19 -35.41 16.64
N LEU A 367 17.05 -36.12 15.52
CA LEU A 367 17.10 -35.54 14.18
C LEU A 367 15.73 -35.02 13.73
N LEU A 368 14.63 -35.64 14.14
CA LEU A 368 13.28 -35.23 13.73
C LEU A 368 12.97 -33.75 14.02
N PRO A 369 13.23 -33.19 15.23
CA PRO A 369 12.98 -31.78 15.47
C PRO A 369 13.81 -30.88 14.55
N LEU A 370 15.03 -31.30 14.21
CA LEU A 370 15.87 -30.56 13.28
C LEU A 370 15.25 -30.53 11.88
N CYS A 371 14.79 -31.67 11.37
CA CYS A 371 14.08 -31.78 10.09
C CYS A 371 12.82 -30.90 10.06
N LEU A 372 11.96 -30.99 11.09
CA LEU A 372 10.75 -30.17 11.18
C LEU A 372 11.06 -28.66 11.26
N GLY A 373 12.12 -28.28 11.98
CA GLY A 373 12.59 -26.90 12.02
C GLY A 373 13.07 -26.40 10.67
N LEU A 374 13.77 -27.25 9.89
CA LEU A 374 14.22 -26.89 8.54
C LEU A 374 13.06 -26.71 7.57
N ILE A 375 12.02 -27.56 7.66
CA ILE A 375 10.79 -27.38 6.90
C ILE A 375 10.16 -26.02 7.26
N ALA A 376 10.01 -25.73 8.56
CA ALA A 376 9.46 -24.45 9.00
C ALA A 376 10.29 -23.27 8.45
N ALA A 377 11.62 -23.33 8.54
CA ALA A 377 12.50 -22.28 8.02
C ALA A 377 12.41 -22.14 6.48
N ALA A 378 12.32 -23.25 5.74
CA ALA A 378 12.17 -23.23 4.29
C ALA A 378 10.84 -22.58 3.87
N PHE A 379 9.72 -22.98 4.48
CA PHE A 379 8.41 -22.33 4.25
C PHE A 379 8.37 -20.87 4.70
N THR A 380 9.15 -20.51 5.72
CA THR A 380 9.28 -19.12 6.16
C THR A 380 10.00 -18.26 5.12
N LEU A 381 11.10 -18.78 4.56
CA LEU A 381 11.85 -18.11 3.50
C LEU A 381 11.01 -17.97 2.21
N ALA A 382 10.21 -18.99 1.87
CA ALA A 382 9.30 -18.93 0.73
C ALA A 382 8.04 -18.07 0.99
N ALA A 383 7.79 -17.62 2.22
CA ALA A 383 6.71 -16.66 2.48
C ALA A 383 7.11 -15.23 2.11
N THR A 384 8.37 -14.85 2.40
CA THR A 384 8.90 -13.49 2.18
C THR A 384 10.43 -13.49 2.23
N PRO A 385 11.12 -12.57 1.51
CA PRO A 385 12.57 -12.39 1.64
C PRO A 385 13.04 -12.18 3.09
N THR A 386 12.25 -11.49 3.92
CA THR A 386 12.52 -11.27 5.35
C THR A 386 12.57 -12.60 6.14
N GLY A 387 11.96 -13.67 5.61
CA GLY A 387 11.95 -15.00 6.20
C GLY A 387 13.33 -15.66 6.31
N LEU A 388 14.35 -15.12 5.65
CA LEU A 388 15.74 -15.57 5.76
C LEU A 388 16.24 -15.61 7.21
N ILE A 389 15.70 -14.76 8.09
CA ILE A 389 16.04 -14.76 9.51
C ILE A 389 15.79 -16.12 10.19
N ALA A 390 14.85 -16.94 9.68
CA ALA A 390 14.56 -18.26 10.22
C ALA A 390 15.73 -19.26 10.11
N VAL A 391 16.75 -18.94 9.29
CA VAL A 391 17.99 -19.73 9.17
C VAL A 391 18.97 -19.45 10.32
N ALA A 392 18.90 -18.28 10.95
CA ALA A 392 19.86 -17.86 11.98
C ALA A 392 20.00 -18.84 13.17
N PRO A 393 18.93 -19.44 13.73
CA PRO A 393 19.05 -20.39 14.84
C PRO A 393 19.93 -21.60 14.50
N PHE A 394 19.94 -22.05 13.25
CA PHE A 394 20.76 -23.16 12.78
C PHE A 394 22.24 -22.76 12.68
N LEU A 395 22.52 -21.58 12.13
CA LEU A 395 23.87 -21.04 11.99
C LEU A 395 24.52 -20.80 13.36
N VAL A 396 23.78 -20.15 14.27
CA VAL A 396 24.26 -19.87 15.63
C VAL A 396 24.45 -21.17 16.43
N ALA A 397 23.67 -22.21 16.14
CA ALA A 397 23.84 -23.54 16.70
C ALA A 397 24.77 -24.46 15.86
N GLY A 398 25.51 -23.93 14.88
CA GLY A 398 26.28 -24.73 13.94
C GLY A 398 27.25 -25.71 14.59
N ARG A 399 28.06 -25.24 15.56
CA ARG A 399 28.99 -26.11 16.31
C ARG A 399 28.30 -27.25 17.08
N PRO A 400 27.32 -26.99 17.96
CA PRO A 400 26.65 -28.07 18.69
C PRO A 400 25.80 -28.98 17.78
N LEU A 401 25.23 -28.46 16.69
CA LEU A 401 24.53 -29.28 15.69
C LEU A 401 25.52 -30.19 14.95
N PHE A 402 26.65 -29.66 14.48
CA PHE A 402 27.69 -30.49 13.84
C PHE A 402 28.17 -31.62 14.75
N GLN A 403 28.35 -31.36 16.06
CA GLN A 403 28.69 -32.40 17.02
C GLN A 403 27.60 -33.46 17.19
N LEU A 404 26.32 -33.07 17.15
CA LEU A 404 25.19 -33.98 17.16
C LEU A 404 25.18 -34.85 15.89
N LEU A 405 25.32 -34.24 14.71
CA LEU A 405 25.31 -34.92 13.42
C LEU A 405 26.50 -35.87 13.28
N ARG A 406 27.71 -35.44 13.66
CA ARG A 406 28.92 -36.28 13.61
C ARG A 406 28.79 -37.52 14.49
N ARG A 407 28.15 -37.41 15.66
CA ARG A 407 27.89 -38.56 16.54
C ARG A 407 26.92 -39.54 15.88
N ARG A 408 25.80 -39.04 15.36
CA ARG A 408 24.82 -39.82 14.59
C ARG A 408 25.43 -40.53 13.37
N ALA A 409 26.28 -39.82 12.64
CA ALA A 409 26.92 -40.33 11.42
C ALA A 409 27.96 -41.41 11.71
N ARG A 410 28.55 -41.45 12.92
CA ARG A 410 29.44 -42.55 13.32
C ARG A 410 28.69 -43.87 13.50
N ASP A 411 27.46 -43.81 13.98
CA ASP A 411 26.66 -45.01 14.27
C ASP A 411 25.91 -45.52 13.04
N SER A 412 25.46 -44.62 12.17
CA SER A 412 24.55 -44.94 11.06
C SER A 412 25.03 -44.47 9.69
N GLY A 413 26.21 -43.85 9.57
CA GLY A 413 26.73 -43.29 8.32
C GLY A 413 26.20 -41.89 7.98
N TRP A 414 26.95 -41.14 7.17
CA TRP A 414 26.59 -39.76 6.78
C TRP A 414 25.37 -39.69 5.89
N LEU A 415 25.18 -40.67 4.99
CA LEU A 415 24.06 -40.68 4.06
C LEU A 415 22.73 -40.65 4.83
N HIS A 416 22.54 -41.55 5.79
CA HIS A 416 21.31 -41.66 6.60
C HIS A 416 20.99 -40.40 7.43
N VAL A 417 21.99 -39.55 7.68
CA VAL A 417 21.83 -38.28 8.41
C VAL A 417 21.54 -37.13 7.45
N LEU A 418 22.25 -37.07 6.32
CA LEU A 418 22.16 -35.95 5.38
C LEU A 418 20.93 -36.03 4.48
N THR A 419 20.47 -37.22 4.07
CA THR A 419 19.32 -37.34 3.15
C THR A 419 18.03 -36.73 3.73
N PRO A 420 17.64 -36.99 5.00
CA PRO A 420 16.46 -36.36 5.58
C PRO A 420 16.61 -34.85 5.79
N ILE A 421 17.82 -34.37 6.10
CA ILE A 421 18.12 -32.93 6.24
C ILE A 421 17.94 -32.23 4.89
N LEU A 422 18.54 -32.78 3.83
CA LEU A 422 18.43 -32.25 2.48
C LEU A 422 16.97 -32.23 2.03
N ALA A 423 16.26 -33.36 2.18
CA ALA A 423 14.84 -33.46 1.84
C ALA A 423 13.99 -32.42 2.59
N SER A 424 14.27 -32.18 3.86
CA SER A 424 13.58 -31.16 4.67
C SER A 424 13.82 -29.73 4.18
N GLY A 425 15.03 -29.44 3.68
CA GLY A 425 15.38 -28.10 3.19
C GLY A 425 14.78 -27.78 1.82
N VAL A 426 14.66 -28.78 0.94
CA VAL A 426 14.18 -28.56 -0.44
C VAL A 426 12.70 -28.85 -0.64
N VAL A 427 11.98 -29.42 0.34
CA VAL A 427 10.55 -29.77 0.20
C VAL A 427 9.68 -28.57 -0.18
N VAL A 428 10.08 -27.35 0.21
CA VAL A 428 9.35 -26.12 -0.11
C VAL A 428 9.23 -25.87 -1.61
N LEU A 429 10.14 -26.43 -2.43
CA LEU A 429 10.09 -26.31 -3.90
C LEU A 429 8.79 -26.87 -4.46
N PHE A 430 8.17 -27.87 -3.82
CA PHE A 430 6.86 -28.38 -4.22
C PHE A 430 5.76 -27.32 -4.14
N THR A 431 5.85 -26.40 -3.20
CA THR A 431 4.88 -25.30 -3.04
C THR A 431 5.24 -24.13 -3.94
N VAL A 432 6.53 -23.78 -4.02
CA VAL A 432 7.02 -22.66 -4.86
C VAL A 432 6.75 -22.90 -6.35
N PHE A 433 6.98 -24.13 -6.82
CA PHE A 433 6.83 -24.53 -8.21
C PHE A 433 5.63 -25.47 -8.39
N ALA A 434 4.60 -25.33 -7.55
CA ALA A 434 3.37 -26.12 -7.67
C ALA A 434 2.75 -25.89 -9.06
N ASP A 435 2.66 -24.63 -9.44
CA ASP A 435 2.14 -24.17 -10.72
C ASP A 435 3.28 -23.63 -11.60
N GLN A 436 3.93 -22.55 -11.16
CA GLN A 436 5.00 -21.86 -11.89
C GLN A 436 6.23 -22.74 -12.18
N THR A 437 7.04 -22.32 -13.17
CA THR A 437 8.24 -23.03 -13.64
C THR A 437 9.53 -22.29 -13.28
N PHE A 438 10.69 -22.93 -13.48
CA PHE A 438 11.96 -22.24 -13.28
C PHE A 438 12.10 -21.00 -14.18
N ALA A 439 11.71 -21.11 -15.45
CA ALA A 439 11.79 -20.01 -16.41
C ALA A 439 10.91 -18.81 -16.01
N THR A 440 9.67 -19.05 -15.60
CA THR A 440 8.76 -17.96 -15.21
C THR A 440 9.23 -17.26 -13.94
N VAL A 441 9.71 -18.01 -12.95
CA VAL A 441 10.27 -17.45 -11.70
C VAL A 441 11.57 -16.67 -11.95
N ALA A 442 12.44 -17.16 -12.82
CA ALA A 442 13.67 -16.46 -13.19
C ALA A 442 13.35 -15.10 -13.85
N GLU A 443 12.37 -15.08 -14.76
CA GLU A 443 11.96 -13.85 -15.43
C GLU A 443 11.28 -12.85 -14.48
N ALA A 444 10.36 -13.31 -13.63
CA ALA A 444 9.75 -12.46 -12.60
C ALA A 444 10.81 -11.85 -11.66
N THR A 445 11.84 -12.62 -11.31
CA THR A 445 12.95 -12.15 -10.48
C THR A 445 13.83 -11.14 -11.21
N ARG A 446 14.06 -11.31 -12.52
CA ARG A 446 14.79 -10.34 -13.34
C ARG A 446 14.06 -9.00 -13.36
N LEU A 447 12.77 -9.00 -13.72
CA LEU A 447 11.95 -7.79 -13.82
C LEU A 447 11.84 -7.04 -12.49
N ARG A 448 11.65 -7.76 -11.36
CA ARG A 448 11.65 -7.13 -10.02
C ARG A 448 12.95 -6.42 -9.69
N ASN A 449 14.10 -6.99 -10.06
CA ASN A 449 15.39 -6.38 -9.78
C ASN A 449 15.68 -5.19 -10.69
N GLU A 450 15.23 -5.25 -11.95
CA GLU A 450 15.45 -4.21 -12.95
C GLU A 450 14.53 -2.98 -12.73
N VAL A 451 13.24 -3.22 -12.48
CA VAL A 451 12.26 -2.16 -12.18
C VAL A 451 12.41 -1.63 -10.75
N GLY A 452 12.79 -2.51 -9.81
CA GLY A 452 12.97 -2.17 -8.41
C GLY A 452 11.67 -1.85 -7.64
N PRO A 453 11.79 -1.38 -6.39
CA PRO A 453 13.04 -1.10 -5.68
C PRO A 453 13.78 -2.38 -5.26
N SER A 454 15.06 -2.48 -5.62
CA SER A 454 15.97 -3.54 -5.18
C SER A 454 17.27 -2.91 -4.68
N LEU A 455 17.38 -2.74 -3.36
CA LEU A 455 18.50 -2.09 -2.69
C LEU A 455 19.60 -3.09 -2.34
N SER A 456 20.83 -2.64 -2.45
CA SER A 456 22.02 -3.43 -2.11
C SER A 456 22.21 -3.56 -0.60
N TRP A 457 23.02 -4.55 -0.19
CA TRP A 457 23.19 -4.87 1.23
C TRP A 457 23.79 -3.75 2.08
N PHE A 458 24.66 -2.92 1.49
CA PHE A 458 25.29 -1.78 2.17
C PHE A 458 24.32 -0.60 2.39
N GLN A 459 23.15 -0.62 1.74
CA GLN A 459 22.08 0.38 1.91
C GLN A 459 21.13 0.02 3.06
N GLU A 460 21.48 -0.93 3.92
CA GLU A 460 20.68 -1.30 5.10
C GLU A 460 20.41 -0.10 6.04
N LEU A 461 21.26 0.93 6.02
CA LEU A 461 21.04 2.16 6.81
C LEU A 461 19.72 2.86 6.46
N THR A 462 19.26 2.77 5.20
CA THR A 462 17.98 3.35 4.75
C THR A 462 16.82 2.86 5.61
N ARG A 463 16.84 1.60 6.09
CA ARG A 463 15.79 1.08 6.99
C ARG A 463 15.70 1.86 8.29
N TYR A 464 16.85 2.23 8.84
CA TYR A 464 16.93 2.96 10.11
C TYR A 464 16.67 4.45 9.89
N GLU A 465 17.11 5.03 8.77
CA GLU A 465 16.73 6.38 8.38
C GLU A 465 15.21 6.52 8.28
N THR A 466 14.54 5.59 7.59
CA THR A 466 13.08 5.54 7.50
C THR A 466 12.43 5.35 8.87
N LEU A 467 13.00 4.53 9.76
CA LEU A 467 12.51 4.36 11.15
C LEU A 467 12.55 5.68 11.94
N PHE A 468 13.40 6.63 11.56
CA PHE A 468 13.53 7.95 12.20
C PHE A 468 12.89 9.10 11.41
N ARG A 469 12.23 8.83 10.27
CA ARG A 469 11.41 9.82 9.55
C ARG A 469 10.15 10.20 10.34
N SER A 470 9.62 11.39 10.07
CA SER A 470 8.40 11.89 10.72
C SER A 470 7.14 11.51 9.92
N ASN A 471 6.89 10.22 9.79
CA ASN A 471 5.73 9.64 9.09
C ASN A 471 5.28 8.33 9.78
N ALA A 472 4.31 7.62 9.18
CA ALA A 472 3.79 6.35 9.70
C ALA A 472 4.84 5.24 9.81
N ASP A 473 5.85 5.21 8.93
CA ASP A 473 6.95 4.25 9.04
C ASP A 473 7.86 4.52 10.24
N GLY A 474 8.09 5.78 10.55
CA GLY A 474 8.91 6.22 11.68
C GLY A 474 8.10 6.62 12.90
N SER A 475 6.90 6.05 13.10
CA SER A 475 6.03 6.41 14.22
C SER A 475 6.61 5.99 15.58
N ALA A 476 6.16 6.65 16.65
CA ALA A 476 6.62 6.37 18.01
C ALA A 476 6.41 4.89 18.42
N ALA A 477 5.28 4.31 18.02
CA ALA A 477 4.93 2.92 18.28
C ALA A 477 5.88 1.94 17.55
N ARG A 478 6.36 2.29 16.35
CA ARG A 478 7.31 1.46 15.58
C ARG A 478 8.75 1.57 16.10
N ARG A 479 9.19 2.76 16.52
CA ARG A 479 10.56 3.00 17.04
C ARG A 479 10.83 2.26 18.34
N PHE A 480 9.87 2.32 19.28
CA PHE A 480 10.05 1.84 20.64
C PHE A 480 10.50 0.35 20.76
N PRO A 481 9.84 -0.64 20.12
CA PRO A 481 10.26 -2.05 20.21
C PRO A 481 11.68 -2.31 19.70
N VAL A 482 12.09 -1.64 18.62
CA VAL A 482 13.43 -1.80 18.03
C VAL A 482 14.50 -1.27 18.99
N LEU A 483 14.31 -0.05 19.50
CA LEU A 483 15.22 0.55 20.49
C LEU A 483 15.29 -0.26 21.78
N LEU A 484 14.15 -0.79 22.23
CA LEU A 484 14.07 -1.65 23.40
C LEU A 484 14.84 -2.96 23.21
N LEU A 485 14.77 -3.58 22.03
CA LEU A 485 15.54 -4.78 21.71
C LEU A 485 17.04 -4.53 21.77
N LEU A 486 17.51 -3.40 21.22
CA LEU A 486 18.92 -3.01 21.27
C LEU A 486 19.39 -2.83 22.71
N LEU A 487 18.60 -2.12 23.55
CA LEU A 487 18.90 -1.96 24.98
C LEU A 487 18.93 -3.30 25.72
N CYS A 488 17.95 -4.16 25.47
CA CYS A 488 17.84 -5.48 26.11
C CYS A 488 19.01 -6.39 25.72
N THR A 489 19.39 -6.38 24.44
CA THR A 489 20.53 -7.14 23.90
C THR A 489 21.85 -6.63 24.46
N GLY A 490 22.10 -5.32 24.41
CA GLY A 490 23.29 -4.70 24.98
C GLY A 490 23.44 -4.98 26.47
N THR A 491 22.35 -4.84 27.24
CA THR A 491 22.35 -5.14 28.69
C THR A 491 22.69 -6.60 28.97
N CYS A 492 22.07 -7.54 28.27
CA CYS A 492 22.35 -8.97 28.42
C CYS A 492 23.79 -9.32 28.02
N LEU A 493 24.32 -8.71 26.95
CA LEU A 493 25.69 -8.90 26.49
C LEU A 493 26.71 -8.39 27.52
N VAL A 494 26.52 -7.19 28.07
CA VAL A 494 27.39 -6.62 29.10
C VAL A 494 27.43 -7.53 30.34
N VAL A 495 26.28 -8.01 30.81
CA VAL A 495 26.21 -8.94 31.95
C VAL A 495 26.91 -10.27 31.64
N LEU A 496 26.70 -10.79 30.42
CA LEU A 496 27.30 -12.04 29.97
C LEU A 496 28.83 -11.93 29.87
N LEU A 497 29.36 -10.85 29.29
CA LEU A 497 30.80 -10.61 29.15
C LEU A 497 31.46 -10.40 30.52
N ARG A 498 30.83 -9.60 31.40
CA ARG A 498 31.38 -9.28 32.72
C ARG A 498 31.39 -10.46 33.69
N ARG A 499 30.42 -11.38 33.61
CA ARG A 499 30.23 -12.47 34.59
C ARG A 499 30.38 -13.87 34.01
N GLY A 500 30.65 -13.99 32.71
CA GLY A 500 30.69 -15.26 31.96
C GLY A 500 29.33 -15.96 31.77
N ARG A 501 28.31 -15.59 32.55
CA ARG A 501 26.93 -16.11 32.52
C ARG A 501 25.94 -15.11 33.14
N ILE A 502 24.66 -15.24 32.77
CA ILE A 502 23.54 -14.58 33.46
C ILE A 502 23.05 -15.54 34.57
N PRO A 503 23.25 -15.23 35.86
CA PRO A 503 22.85 -16.13 36.95
C PRO A 503 21.34 -16.40 36.93
N GLY A 504 20.95 -17.68 37.03
CA GLY A 504 19.55 -18.13 36.93
C GLY A 504 19.10 -18.49 35.51
N ALA A 505 19.85 -18.07 34.48
CA ALA A 505 19.61 -18.45 33.09
C ALA A 505 20.50 -19.63 32.64
N ALA A 506 20.00 -20.42 31.70
CA ALA A 506 20.73 -21.50 31.06
C ALA A 506 21.72 -20.93 30.03
N LEU A 507 23.02 -21.14 30.27
CA LEU A 507 24.08 -20.50 29.49
C LEU A 507 24.01 -20.75 27.98
N GLY A 508 23.78 -22.00 27.56
CA GLY A 508 23.71 -22.37 26.15
C GLY A 508 22.58 -21.66 25.40
N PRO A 509 21.31 -21.85 25.81
CA PRO A 509 20.17 -21.16 25.21
C PRO A 509 20.30 -19.64 25.21
N SER A 510 20.74 -19.03 26.31
CA SER A 510 20.89 -17.56 26.37
C SER A 510 21.92 -17.04 25.38
N ARG A 511 23.08 -17.72 25.22
CA ARG A 511 24.09 -17.33 24.23
C ARG A 511 23.57 -17.46 22.80
N ARG A 512 22.82 -18.53 22.51
CA ARG A 512 22.23 -18.74 21.18
C ARG A 512 21.12 -17.74 20.88
N LEU A 513 20.29 -17.38 21.85
CA LEU A 513 19.27 -16.34 21.67
C LEU A 513 19.91 -14.98 21.33
N ILE A 514 20.92 -14.55 22.09
CA ILE A 514 21.66 -13.30 21.84
C ILE A 514 22.32 -13.34 20.45
N GLY A 515 22.98 -14.45 20.10
CA GLY A 515 23.59 -14.62 18.79
C GLY A 515 22.58 -14.63 17.65
N THR A 516 21.38 -15.18 17.87
CA THR A 516 20.29 -15.20 16.90
C THR A 516 19.78 -13.78 16.62
N VAL A 517 19.57 -12.97 17.67
CA VAL A 517 19.18 -11.56 17.51
C VAL A 517 20.23 -10.76 16.75
N ALA A 518 21.52 -10.93 17.06
CA ALA A 518 22.59 -10.27 16.33
C ALA A 518 22.61 -10.67 14.85
N LEU A 519 22.42 -11.96 14.55
CA LEU A 519 22.40 -12.47 13.19
C LEU A 519 21.13 -12.06 12.43
N PHE A 520 19.99 -11.86 13.10
CA PHE A 520 18.78 -11.32 12.46
C PHE A 520 19.08 -9.95 11.83
N PHE A 521 19.68 -9.03 12.58
CA PHE A 521 20.06 -7.71 12.05
C PHE A 521 21.01 -7.79 10.84
N LEU A 522 21.96 -8.74 10.85
CA LEU A 522 22.86 -8.96 9.71
C LEU A 522 22.15 -9.56 8.49
N LEU A 523 21.23 -10.51 8.70
CA LEU A 523 20.48 -11.13 7.61
C LEU A 523 19.46 -10.17 7.00
N MET A 524 18.92 -9.21 7.76
CA MET A 524 18.09 -8.13 7.23
C MET A 524 18.83 -7.27 6.20
N ALA A 525 20.16 -7.14 6.31
CA ALA A 525 20.96 -6.46 5.30
C ALA A 525 20.88 -7.13 3.93
N LEU A 526 20.51 -8.40 3.83
CA LEU A 526 20.39 -9.12 2.56
C LEU A 526 19.00 -9.00 1.91
N THR A 527 18.01 -8.39 2.57
CA THR A 527 16.68 -8.21 1.96
C THR A 527 16.73 -7.12 0.89
N PRO A 528 16.10 -7.31 -0.29
CA PRO A 528 16.12 -6.33 -1.37
C PRO A 528 15.39 -5.03 -1.00
N THR A 529 14.31 -5.11 -0.21
CA THR A 529 13.58 -3.94 0.28
C THR A 529 13.94 -3.63 1.74
N LYS A 530 13.99 -2.33 2.07
CA LYS A 530 14.56 -1.79 3.33
C LYS A 530 13.53 -1.09 4.22
N TRP A 531 12.31 -1.61 4.27
CA TRP A 531 11.22 -0.99 5.03
C TRP A 531 11.24 -1.28 6.54
N THR A 532 10.63 -0.39 7.32
CA THR A 532 10.58 -0.51 8.78
C THR A 532 9.68 -1.66 9.22
N HIS A 533 8.61 -1.93 8.49
CA HIS A 533 7.62 -2.95 8.82
C HIS A 533 8.21 -4.37 8.94
N HIS A 534 9.36 -4.65 8.31
CA HIS A 534 10.04 -5.95 8.42
C HIS A 534 10.50 -6.26 9.85
N PHE A 535 10.65 -5.24 10.70
CA PHE A 535 10.95 -5.45 12.11
C PHE A 535 9.86 -6.27 12.81
N GLY A 536 8.63 -6.35 12.29
CA GLY A 536 7.57 -7.22 12.82
C GLY A 536 7.99 -8.69 13.01
N ALA A 537 8.90 -9.18 12.19
CA ALA A 537 9.43 -10.54 12.27
C ALA A 537 10.26 -10.82 13.55
N PHE A 538 10.69 -9.77 14.27
CA PHE A 538 11.49 -9.86 15.49
C PHE A 538 10.64 -9.99 16.76
N ALA A 539 9.30 -9.93 16.67
CA ALA A 539 8.40 -9.95 17.83
C ALA A 539 8.69 -11.09 18.82
N ALA A 540 8.95 -12.29 18.30
CA ALA A 540 9.21 -13.46 19.12
C ALA A 540 10.54 -13.39 19.87
N VAL A 541 11.61 -12.95 19.21
CA VAL A 541 12.93 -12.81 19.84
C VAL A 541 12.98 -11.60 20.77
N GLY A 542 12.25 -10.53 20.46
CA GLY A 542 12.08 -9.36 21.33
C GLY A 542 11.48 -9.72 22.68
N ALA A 543 10.36 -10.45 22.68
CA ALA A 543 9.73 -10.94 23.91
C ALA A 543 10.64 -11.87 24.73
N ALA A 544 11.36 -12.77 24.07
CA ALA A 544 12.30 -13.67 24.72
C ALA A 544 13.50 -12.94 25.34
N MET A 545 14.02 -11.92 24.64
CA MET A 545 15.10 -11.06 25.15
C MET A 545 14.64 -10.25 26.34
N ALA A 546 13.44 -9.67 26.32
CA ALA A 546 12.89 -8.94 27.46
C ALA A 546 12.81 -9.78 28.74
N ALA A 547 12.42 -11.06 28.63
CA ALA A 547 12.42 -11.98 29.77
C ALA A 547 13.83 -12.24 30.31
N LEU A 548 14.81 -12.39 29.41
CA LEU A 548 16.20 -12.58 29.79
C LEU A 548 16.79 -11.33 30.43
N THR A 549 16.47 -10.14 29.90
CA THR A 549 16.88 -8.84 30.44
C THR A 549 16.26 -8.61 31.81
N ALA A 550 14.96 -8.88 31.99
CA ALA A 550 14.30 -8.78 33.30
C ALA A 550 14.98 -9.63 34.39
N LEU A 551 15.51 -10.80 34.01
CA LEU A 551 16.34 -11.61 34.90
C LEU A 551 17.73 -10.98 35.12
N ALA A 552 18.38 -10.50 34.05
CA ALA A 552 19.70 -9.87 34.11
C ALA A 552 19.70 -8.59 34.98
N THR A 553 18.63 -7.81 34.95
CA THR A 553 18.43 -6.56 35.72
C THR A 553 17.81 -6.76 37.10
N SER A 554 17.42 -7.99 37.43
CA SER A 554 16.88 -8.33 38.76
C SER A 554 17.84 -7.98 39.89
N GLY A 555 17.31 -7.62 41.06
CA GLY A 555 18.12 -7.38 42.25
C GLY A 555 18.93 -8.61 42.70
N SER A 556 18.56 -9.82 42.25
CA SER A 556 19.35 -11.04 42.47
C SER A 556 20.62 -11.11 41.62
N VAL A 557 20.62 -10.52 40.42
CA VAL A 557 21.76 -10.49 39.49
C VAL A 557 22.50 -9.15 39.59
N LEU A 558 21.79 -8.06 39.31
CA LEU A 558 22.25 -6.68 39.47
C LEU A 558 21.92 -6.16 40.88
N ARG A 559 22.68 -6.65 41.87
CA ARG A 559 22.52 -6.27 43.29
C ARG A 559 22.71 -4.77 43.56
N SER A 560 23.50 -4.08 42.74
CA SER A 560 23.82 -2.67 42.93
C SER A 560 22.64 -1.78 42.54
N LYS A 561 22.22 -0.88 43.45
CA LYS A 561 21.19 0.13 43.19
C LYS A 561 21.58 1.05 42.02
N ARG A 562 22.86 1.42 41.90
CA ARG A 562 23.38 2.27 40.82
C ARG A 562 23.09 1.69 39.42
N ASN A 563 23.35 0.40 39.23
CA ASN A 563 23.20 -0.23 37.92
C ASN A 563 21.71 -0.39 37.54
N ARG A 564 20.83 -0.58 38.52
CA ARG A 564 19.38 -0.62 38.30
C ARG A 564 18.85 0.76 37.89
N ALA A 565 19.29 1.82 38.57
CA ALA A 565 18.95 3.19 38.21
C ALA A 565 19.51 3.57 36.82
N ALA A 566 20.73 3.16 36.49
CA ALA A 566 21.32 3.36 35.15
C ALA A 566 20.53 2.64 34.05
N PHE A 567 20.03 1.42 34.31
CA PHE A 567 19.18 0.71 33.35
C PHE A 567 17.83 1.44 33.15
N VAL A 568 17.20 1.92 34.22
CA VAL A 568 15.96 2.71 34.12
C VAL A 568 16.20 4.00 33.33
N SER A 569 17.31 4.69 33.58
CA SER A 569 17.72 5.86 32.80
C SER A 569 17.84 5.51 31.31
N GLY A 570 18.56 4.44 30.96
CA GLY A 570 18.67 3.98 29.57
C GLY A 570 17.33 3.62 28.92
N LEU A 571 16.42 2.97 29.65
CA LEU A 571 15.07 2.66 29.17
C LEU A 571 14.26 3.93 28.88
N LEU A 572 14.35 4.94 29.77
CA LEU A 572 13.67 6.22 29.58
C LEU A 572 14.28 7.03 28.43
N VAL A 573 15.60 6.96 28.19
CA VAL A 573 16.23 7.56 27.00
C VAL A 573 15.70 6.90 25.72
N MET A 574 15.60 5.57 25.67
CA MET A 574 15.05 4.87 24.50
C MET A 574 13.57 5.21 24.28
N ALA A 575 12.79 5.34 25.35
CA ALA A 575 11.40 5.79 25.26
C ALA A 575 11.31 7.26 24.78
N ALA A 576 12.17 8.15 25.31
CA ALA A 576 12.24 9.55 24.89
C ALA A 576 12.59 9.68 23.40
N LEU A 577 13.53 8.89 22.91
CA LEU A 577 13.93 8.85 21.50
C LEU A 577 12.83 8.26 20.61
N ALA A 578 12.04 7.31 21.10
CA ALA A 578 10.91 6.78 20.34
C ALA A 578 9.81 7.84 20.14
N VAL A 579 9.44 8.58 21.18
CA VAL A 579 8.37 9.59 21.12
C VAL A 579 8.79 10.92 20.50
N THR A 580 9.97 10.99 19.87
CA THR A 580 10.27 12.09 18.93
C THR A 580 9.62 11.88 17.57
N GLY A 581 9.13 10.68 17.26
CA GLY A 581 8.30 10.41 16.10
C GLY A 581 6.82 10.74 16.38
N PRO A 582 6.02 10.97 15.32
CA PRO A 582 4.59 11.19 15.48
C PRO A 582 3.87 9.89 15.91
N ASN A 583 2.64 10.03 16.41
CA ASN A 583 1.73 8.91 16.66
C ASN A 583 0.91 8.60 15.39
N ALA A 584 1.61 8.28 14.32
CA ALA A 584 1.05 8.03 12.99
C ALA A 584 0.86 6.52 12.71
N TYR A 585 -0.18 6.23 11.94
CA TYR A 585 -0.62 4.95 11.41
C TYR A 585 -0.85 5.09 9.90
N TRP A 586 -1.22 4.00 9.21
CA TRP A 586 -1.36 4.05 7.75
C TRP A 586 -2.78 4.42 7.32
N PHE A 587 -2.87 5.22 6.25
CA PHE A 587 -4.09 5.54 5.54
C PHE A 587 -5.22 6.00 6.48
N VAL A 588 -6.41 5.41 6.38
CA VAL A 588 -7.59 5.80 7.17
C VAL A 588 -7.47 5.51 8.67
N SER A 589 -6.38 4.87 9.11
CA SER A 589 -6.17 4.62 10.55
C SER A 589 -5.65 5.85 11.30
N ASP A 590 -5.25 6.91 10.60
CA ASP A 590 -4.89 8.20 11.20
C ASP A 590 -6.09 9.08 11.54
N LEU A 591 -7.27 8.73 11.03
CA LEU A 591 -8.50 9.49 11.22
C LEU A 591 -8.83 9.65 12.70
N GLY A 592 -8.73 10.89 13.18
CA GLY A 592 -9.02 11.26 14.55
C GLY A 592 -7.94 10.91 15.58
N VAL A 593 -6.79 10.38 15.16
CA VAL A 593 -5.68 9.99 16.04
C VAL A 593 -4.98 11.22 16.65
N PRO A 594 -4.75 11.25 17.99
CA PRO A 594 -3.99 12.32 18.62
C PRO A 594 -2.53 12.33 18.16
N TRP A 595 -2.00 13.52 17.85
CA TRP A 595 -0.60 13.71 17.43
C TRP A 595 -0.20 12.84 16.22
N TYR A 596 -1.10 12.64 15.26
CA TYR A 596 -0.81 11.84 14.06
C TYR A 596 0.26 12.48 13.17
N ASN A 597 0.35 13.82 13.14
CA ASN A 597 1.28 14.58 12.29
C ASN A 597 2.44 15.23 13.06
N ILE A 598 2.45 15.16 14.40
CA ILE A 598 3.46 15.80 15.25
C ILE A 598 3.92 14.86 16.36
N PRO A 599 5.10 15.06 16.95
CA PRO A 599 5.50 14.31 18.15
C PRO A 599 4.54 14.55 19.33
N PRO A 600 4.25 13.54 20.16
CA PRO A 600 3.40 13.70 21.33
C PRO A 600 3.89 14.79 22.29
N GLN A 601 2.99 15.68 22.71
CA GLN A 601 3.28 16.79 23.61
C GLN A 601 2.16 17.04 24.63
N LEU A 602 2.52 17.47 25.84
CA LEU A 602 1.61 17.82 26.93
C LEU A 602 1.86 19.26 27.36
N PHE A 603 0.82 20.10 27.38
CA PHE A 603 0.91 21.53 27.71
C PHE A 603 2.00 22.29 26.90
N GLY A 604 2.16 21.93 25.61
CA GLY A 604 3.19 22.51 24.73
C GLY A 604 4.62 21.99 24.95
N VAL A 605 4.84 21.10 25.92
CA VAL A 605 6.14 20.47 26.17
C VAL A 605 6.13 19.06 25.59
N GLY A 606 7.10 18.76 24.72
CA GLY A 606 7.26 17.43 24.13
C GLY A 606 7.42 16.33 25.18
N LEU A 607 6.74 15.20 24.99
CA LEU A 607 6.83 14.04 25.87
C LEU A 607 8.26 13.48 25.90
N SER A 608 9.00 13.61 24.79
CA SER A 608 10.42 13.29 24.70
C SER A 608 11.25 14.04 25.74
N THR A 609 11.03 15.36 25.89
CA THR A 609 11.71 16.22 26.87
C THR A 609 11.38 15.79 28.30
N MET A 610 10.12 15.47 28.60
CA MET A 610 9.71 15.00 29.92
C MET A 610 10.36 13.65 30.28
N LEU A 611 10.39 12.71 29.33
CA LEU A 611 11.04 11.41 29.51
C LEU A 611 12.56 11.55 29.65
N LEU A 612 13.18 12.46 28.90
CA LEU A 612 14.61 12.75 29.02
C LEU A 612 14.95 13.38 30.36
N PHE A 613 14.11 14.28 30.88
CA PHE A 613 14.26 14.82 32.23
C PHE A 613 14.16 13.72 33.30
N ALA A 614 13.16 12.84 33.20
CA ALA A 614 13.04 11.68 34.08
C ALA A 614 14.26 10.74 33.97
N ALA A 615 14.80 10.55 32.76
CA ALA A 615 16.02 9.78 32.53
C ALA A 615 17.25 10.43 33.19
N ALA A 616 17.36 11.76 33.14
CA ALA A 616 18.42 12.52 33.80
C ALA A 616 18.32 12.40 35.32
N VAL A 617 17.12 12.49 35.90
CA VAL A 617 16.89 12.23 37.34
C VAL A 617 17.33 10.81 37.72
N ALA A 618 16.96 9.79 36.93
CA ALA A 618 17.41 8.42 37.15
C ALA A 618 18.93 8.26 37.04
N ALA A 619 19.59 9.01 36.14
CA ALA A 619 21.04 9.05 36.00
C ALA A 619 21.71 9.71 37.21
N VAL A 620 21.16 10.82 37.72
CA VAL A 620 21.63 11.47 38.96
C VAL A 620 21.50 10.52 40.15
N ILE A 621 20.37 9.80 40.28
CA ILE A 621 20.21 8.77 41.31
C ILE A 621 21.27 7.67 41.16
N ALA A 622 21.54 7.22 39.94
CA ALA A 622 22.59 6.24 39.67
C ALA A 622 23.98 6.76 40.10
N PHE A 623 24.27 8.03 39.81
CA PHE A 623 25.52 8.69 40.19
C PHE A 623 25.66 8.84 41.71
N VAL A 624 24.61 9.30 42.41
CA VAL A 624 24.59 9.40 43.88
C VAL A 624 24.79 8.04 44.54
N GLU A 625 24.11 6.99 44.05
CA GLU A 625 24.31 5.62 44.54
C GLU A 625 25.70 5.07 44.20
N ASN A 626 26.32 5.53 43.10
CA ASN A 626 27.72 5.21 42.78
C ASN A 626 28.69 5.82 43.81
N ILE A 627 28.51 7.09 44.17
CA ILE A 627 29.29 7.75 45.22
C ILE A 627 29.07 7.06 46.58
N ARG A 628 27.82 6.78 46.94
CA ARG A 628 27.49 6.09 48.20
C ARG A 628 28.14 4.72 48.28
N ALA A 629 28.14 3.95 47.19
CA ALA A 629 28.74 2.61 47.15
C ALA A 629 30.27 2.59 47.37
N GLN A 630 30.96 3.73 47.25
CA GLN A 630 32.40 3.86 47.49
C GLN A 630 32.75 4.29 48.92
N ARG A 631 31.76 4.49 49.80
CA ARG A 631 32.01 4.85 51.21
C ARG A 631 32.60 3.66 51.99
N PRO A 632 33.71 3.85 52.74
CA PRO A 632 34.26 2.80 53.61
C PRO A 632 33.26 2.40 54.71
N GLY A 633 33.18 1.12 55.07
CA GLY A 633 32.42 0.64 56.23
C GLY A 633 30.92 0.37 56.04
N LEU A 634 30.43 0.32 54.79
CA LEU A 634 29.02 -0.01 54.52
C LEU A 634 28.66 -1.43 54.98
N PRO A 635 27.58 -1.62 55.77
CA PRO A 635 27.10 -2.96 56.09
C PRO A 635 26.71 -3.73 54.82
N PRO A 636 26.93 -5.05 54.77
CA PRO A 636 26.55 -5.86 53.62
C PRO A 636 25.04 -5.71 53.37
N PRO A 637 24.61 -5.52 52.11
CA PRO A 637 23.20 -5.32 51.81
C PRO A 637 22.38 -6.53 52.29
N LEU A 638 21.30 -6.27 53.02
CA LEU A 638 20.38 -7.30 53.49
C LEU A 638 19.90 -8.16 52.30
N PRO A 639 19.90 -9.50 52.43
CA PRO A 639 19.43 -10.37 51.35
C PRO A 639 17.93 -10.16 51.13
N GLU A 640 17.62 -9.41 50.07
CA GLU A 640 16.24 -9.18 49.63
C GLU A 640 15.61 -10.53 49.21
N ARG A 641 14.35 -10.79 49.59
CA ARG A 641 13.63 -11.99 49.13
C ARG A 641 13.67 -12.00 47.59
N ARG A 642 14.23 -13.05 47.01
CA ARG A 642 14.54 -13.12 45.57
C ARG A 642 13.35 -12.82 44.66
N GLY A 643 12.13 -13.19 45.07
CA GLY A 643 10.89 -12.85 44.33
C GLY A 643 10.60 -11.35 44.26
N LEU A 644 10.81 -10.60 45.35
CA LEU A 644 10.69 -9.14 45.39
C LEU A 644 11.80 -8.45 44.58
N ALA A 645 13.03 -8.98 44.64
CA ALA A 645 14.16 -8.47 43.87
C ALA A 645 13.98 -8.65 42.34
N LEU A 646 13.33 -9.73 41.91
CA LEU A 646 12.94 -9.98 40.53
C LEU A 646 11.80 -9.07 40.08
N TRP A 647 10.77 -8.92 40.91
CA TRP A 647 9.65 -8.02 40.64
C TRP A 647 10.10 -6.57 40.45
N ARG A 648 10.97 -6.06 41.35
CA ARG A 648 11.54 -4.70 41.23
C ARG A 648 12.44 -4.51 39.99
N GLY A 649 13.10 -5.56 39.52
CA GLY A 649 13.98 -5.48 38.33
C GLY A 649 13.23 -5.54 36.99
N SER A 650 12.10 -6.23 36.94
CA SER A 650 11.21 -6.25 35.76
C SER A 650 10.23 -5.09 35.73
N LEU A 651 9.96 -4.46 36.88
CA LEU A 651 8.90 -3.45 37.02
C LEU A 651 9.06 -2.32 36.01
N ALA A 652 10.28 -1.83 35.78
CA ALA A 652 10.52 -0.76 34.83
C ALA A 652 10.12 -1.15 33.39
N ILE A 653 10.52 -2.33 32.92
CA ILE A 653 10.16 -2.82 31.58
C ILE A 653 8.64 -3.03 31.50
N VAL A 654 8.04 -3.72 32.47
CA VAL A 654 6.60 -4.02 32.48
C VAL A 654 5.75 -2.75 32.52
N VAL A 655 6.13 -1.77 33.35
CA VAL A 655 5.42 -0.50 33.49
C VAL A 655 5.55 0.32 32.21
N VAL A 656 6.77 0.54 31.69
CA VAL A 656 6.96 1.36 30.48
C VAL A 656 6.29 0.69 29.28
N CYS A 657 6.49 -0.61 29.06
CA CYS A 657 5.87 -1.31 27.94
C CYS A 657 4.34 -1.41 28.10
N GLY A 658 3.85 -1.63 29.32
CA GLY A 658 2.42 -1.63 29.62
C GLY A 658 1.78 -0.27 29.36
N LEU A 659 2.45 0.83 29.71
CA LEU A 659 2.00 2.18 29.39
C LEU A 659 1.97 2.44 27.88
N VAL A 660 2.95 1.94 27.12
CA VAL A 660 2.93 2.03 25.64
C VAL A 660 1.74 1.29 25.06
N VAL A 661 1.48 0.05 25.49
CA VAL A 661 0.30 -0.72 25.06
C VAL A 661 -0.99 0.05 25.40
N VAL A 662 -1.13 0.55 26.63
CA VAL A 662 -2.31 1.32 27.03
C VAL A 662 -2.44 2.63 26.24
N ALA A 663 -1.33 3.29 25.90
CA ALA A 663 -1.34 4.50 25.09
C ALA A 663 -1.78 4.23 23.65
N GLU A 664 -1.36 3.12 23.04
CA GLU A 664 -1.84 2.70 21.72
C GLU A 664 -3.35 2.41 21.73
N PHE A 665 -3.85 1.70 22.75
CA PHE A 665 -5.30 1.52 22.95
C PHE A 665 -6.03 2.84 23.17
N GLY A 666 -5.48 3.73 24.01
CA GLY A 666 -6.04 5.04 24.27
C GLY A 666 -6.09 5.91 23.01
N SER A 667 -5.07 5.81 22.16
CA SER A 667 -5.01 6.47 20.86
C SER A 667 -6.16 6.03 19.95
N MET A 668 -6.36 4.73 19.78
CA MET A 668 -7.46 4.20 18.96
C MET A 668 -8.83 4.51 19.59
N ALA A 669 -8.97 4.36 20.91
CA ALA A 669 -10.22 4.72 21.60
C ALA A 669 -10.57 6.19 21.43
N LYS A 670 -9.56 7.08 21.48
CA LYS A 670 -9.76 8.52 21.24
C LYS A 670 -10.10 8.82 19.78
N ALA A 671 -9.48 8.13 18.83
CA ALA A 671 -9.81 8.23 17.42
C ALA A 671 -11.27 7.84 17.15
N ILE A 672 -11.70 6.69 17.68
CA ILE A 672 -13.10 6.22 17.61
C ILE A 672 -14.05 7.25 18.24
N GLN A 673 -13.69 7.80 19.41
CA GLN A 673 -14.50 8.83 20.07
C GLN A 673 -14.60 10.10 19.20
N LYS A 674 -13.50 10.55 18.59
CA LYS A 674 -13.51 11.75 17.74
C LYS A 674 -14.32 11.52 16.46
N GLN A 675 -14.34 10.29 15.94
CA GLN A 675 -15.06 9.91 14.73
C GLN A 675 -16.48 9.37 14.98
N GLN A 676 -17.12 9.67 16.12
CA GLN A 676 -18.47 9.17 16.43
C GLN A 676 -19.56 9.58 15.42
N GLY A 677 -19.40 10.72 14.76
CA GLY A 677 -20.31 11.20 13.71
C GLY A 677 -19.87 10.87 12.28
N SER A 678 -18.77 10.13 12.12
CA SER A 678 -18.11 9.87 10.84
C SER A 678 -17.59 8.43 10.78
N TYR A 679 -16.66 8.14 9.86
CA TYR A 679 -16.07 6.82 9.71
C TYR A 679 -15.00 6.55 10.77
N SER A 680 -15.08 5.37 11.39
CA SER A 680 -13.93 4.75 12.03
C SER A 680 -13.86 3.28 11.66
N LEU A 681 -12.64 2.77 11.47
CA LEU A 681 -12.41 1.36 11.14
C LEU A 681 -13.02 0.42 12.19
N ALA A 682 -12.99 0.82 13.46
CA ALA A 682 -13.57 0.02 14.54
C ALA A 682 -15.10 -0.08 14.44
N ALA A 683 -15.79 1.03 14.16
CA ALA A 683 -17.24 1.03 13.99
C ALA A 683 -17.64 0.14 12.80
N ALA A 684 -17.00 0.33 11.65
CA ALA A 684 -17.23 -0.50 10.46
C ALA A 684 -16.99 -2.00 10.73
N ASN A 685 -15.90 -2.33 11.43
CA ASN A 685 -15.59 -3.72 11.80
C ASN A 685 -16.61 -4.35 12.75
N VAL A 686 -17.21 -3.57 13.64
CA VAL A 686 -18.28 -4.03 14.53
C VAL A 686 -19.59 -4.16 13.77
N GLU A 687 -19.90 -3.24 12.87
CA GLU A 687 -21.10 -3.28 12.03
C GLU A 687 -21.16 -4.53 11.16
N HIS A 688 -20.03 -4.98 10.61
CA HIS A 688 -19.94 -6.24 9.85
C HIS A 688 -20.39 -7.48 10.65
N LEU A 689 -20.35 -7.45 12.00
CA LEU A 689 -20.81 -8.57 12.82
C LEU A 689 -22.34 -8.64 12.93
N PHE A 690 -23.03 -7.51 12.75
CA PHE A 690 -24.46 -7.38 13.04
C PHE A 690 -25.30 -6.97 11.83
N GLY A 691 -24.67 -6.61 10.71
CA GLY A 691 -25.37 -6.15 9.51
C GLY A 691 -24.53 -6.22 8.25
N LYS A 692 -25.07 -5.63 7.17
CA LYS A 692 -24.37 -5.42 5.90
C LYS A 692 -23.83 -4.00 5.90
N SER A 693 -22.51 -3.88 5.85
CA SER A 693 -21.78 -2.62 5.74
C SER A 693 -20.74 -2.81 4.64
N CYS A 694 -20.49 -1.76 3.87
CA CYS A 694 -19.47 -1.69 2.83
C CYS A 694 -18.24 -0.90 3.28
N GLY A 695 -18.04 -0.77 4.60
CA GLY A 695 -16.88 -0.11 5.18
C GLY A 695 -16.89 1.38 4.86
N LEU A 696 -15.75 1.90 4.41
CA LEU A 696 -15.59 3.34 4.16
C LEU A 696 -16.54 3.85 3.06
N ALA A 697 -16.90 3.02 2.07
CA ALA A 697 -17.77 3.42 0.96
C ALA A 697 -19.16 3.91 1.42
N ASP A 698 -19.68 3.43 2.55
CA ASP A 698 -20.99 3.88 3.07
C ASP A 698 -20.93 5.26 3.74
N TYR A 699 -19.73 5.72 4.08
CA TYR A 699 -19.49 7.01 4.75
C TYR A 699 -18.98 8.08 3.78
N VAL A 700 -18.51 7.70 2.60
CA VAL A 700 -18.15 8.65 1.55
C VAL A 700 -19.43 9.10 0.83
N MET A 701 -19.72 10.39 0.92
CA MET A 701 -20.83 11.05 0.26
C MET A 701 -20.34 11.57 -1.09
N VAL A 702 -20.99 11.12 -2.16
CA VAL A 702 -20.67 11.48 -3.54
C VAL A 702 -21.76 12.37 -4.09
N GLU A 703 -21.38 13.48 -4.70
CA GLU A 703 -22.30 14.39 -5.38
C GLU A 703 -22.86 13.71 -6.64
N ARG A 704 -24.20 13.72 -6.80
CA ARG A 704 -24.86 13.02 -7.92
C ARG A 704 -24.57 13.67 -9.27
N ASP A 705 -24.71 14.98 -9.32
CA ASP A 705 -24.52 15.81 -10.51
C ASP A 705 -24.14 17.24 -10.08
N PRO A 706 -22.86 17.62 -10.19
CA PRO A 706 -22.40 18.95 -9.80
C PRO A 706 -22.97 20.08 -10.66
N VAL A 707 -23.18 19.84 -11.96
CA VAL A 707 -23.68 20.85 -12.90
C VAL A 707 -25.15 21.13 -12.64
N ALA A 708 -25.96 20.08 -12.49
CA ALA A 708 -27.39 20.23 -12.21
C ALA A 708 -27.69 20.81 -10.82
N SER A 709 -26.72 20.77 -9.90
CA SER A 709 -26.85 21.30 -8.54
C SER A 709 -26.61 22.81 -8.44
N VAL A 710 -26.14 23.47 -9.51
CA VAL A 710 -25.86 24.91 -9.52
C VAL A 710 -27.14 25.71 -9.28
N LEU A 711 -27.08 26.67 -8.36
CA LEU A 711 -28.25 27.49 -8.04
C LEU A 711 -28.58 28.42 -9.21
N THR A 712 -29.87 28.61 -9.45
CA THR A 712 -30.34 29.58 -10.44
C THR A 712 -30.37 30.99 -9.85
N PRO A 713 -29.90 32.01 -10.59
CA PRO A 713 -30.10 33.40 -10.21
C PRO A 713 -31.58 33.71 -10.02
N LEU A 714 -31.91 34.51 -9.01
CA LEU A 714 -33.28 34.97 -8.79
C LEU A 714 -33.74 35.89 -9.95
N PRO A 715 -35.05 35.94 -10.25
CA PRO A 715 -35.58 36.85 -11.25
C PRO A 715 -35.28 38.32 -10.93
N GLY A 716 -35.13 39.17 -11.94
CA GLY A 716 -34.77 40.59 -11.81
C GLY A 716 -35.48 41.37 -10.69
N PRO A 717 -36.81 41.26 -10.49
CA PRO A 717 -37.51 41.95 -9.39
C PRO A 717 -37.03 41.57 -7.98
N GLN A 718 -36.37 40.43 -7.84
CA GLN A 718 -35.90 39.87 -6.57
C GLN A 718 -34.39 40.09 -6.37
N GLN A 719 -33.70 40.74 -7.32
CA GLN A 719 -32.27 41.05 -7.24
C GLN A 719 -31.98 42.35 -6.44
N ARG A 720 -33.00 43.17 -6.18
CA ARG A 720 -32.85 44.43 -5.46
C ARG A 720 -32.42 44.18 -4.02
N THR A 721 -31.26 44.70 -3.63
CA THR A 721 -30.77 44.63 -2.24
C THR A 721 -31.27 45.82 -1.43
N VAL A 722 -31.68 45.60 -0.18
CA VAL A 722 -32.11 46.68 0.73
C VAL A 722 -30.88 47.48 1.16
N PRO A 723 -30.87 48.83 1.06
CA PRO A 723 -29.76 49.67 1.54
C PRO A 723 -29.42 49.40 3.01
N ALA A 724 -28.14 49.46 3.37
CA ALA A 724 -27.72 49.31 4.77
C ALA A 724 -28.26 50.46 5.63
N GLU A 725 -28.68 50.18 6.88
CA GLU A 725 -29.12 51.22 7.81
C GLU A 725 -27.98 52.23 8.05
N GLY A 726 -28.21 53.51 7.73
CA GLY A 726 -27.22 54.59 7.87
C GLY A 726 -26.38 54.89 6.62
N ALA A 727 -26.68 54.30 5.45
CA ALA A 727 -26.04 54.71 4.20
C ALA A 727 -26.39 56.17 3.86
N GLU A 728 -25.42 57.08 3.97
CA GLU A 728 -25.57 58.48 3.55
C GLU A 728 -25.96 58.54 2.07
N GLN A 729 -27.08 59.20 1.78
CA GLN A 729 -27.40 59.56 0.40
C GLN A 729 -26.34 60.57 -0.08
N PRO A 730 -25.69 60.36 -1.24
CA PRO A 730 -24.75 61.34 -1.75
C PRO A 730 -25.47 62.67 -1.96
N GLY A 731 -24.91 63.75 -1.41
CA GLY A 731 -25.35 65.11 -1.72
C GLY A 731 -25.27 65.37 -3.24
N PRO A 732 -26.04 66.34 -3.76
CA PRO A 732 -26.12 66.58 -5.20
C PRO A 732 -24.73 66.94 -5.76
N GLY A 733 -24.11 66.01 -6.49
CA GLY A 733 -22.86 66.23 -7.22
C GLY A 733 -21.68 65.29 -6.89
N GLY A 734 -21.80 64.38 -5.90
CA GLY A 734 -20.78 63.36 -5.62
C GLY A 734 -21.10 62.03 -6.29
N LEU A 735 -20.17 61.44 -7.04
CA LEU A 735 -20.25 60.03 -7.42
C LEU A 735 -20.25 59.19 -6.13
N PRO A 736 -21.18 58.24 -5.94
CA PRO A 736 -21.17 57.37 -4.77
C PRO A 736 -19.86 56.58 -4.70
N SER A 737 -19.32 56.36 -3.50
CA SER A 737 -18.22 55.41 -3.30
C SER A 737 -18.68 54.04 -3.81
N PRO A 738 -17.86 53.27 -4.55
CA PRO A 738 -18.20 51.90 -4.99
C PRO A 738 -18.63 50.98 -3.84
N ASP A 739 -18.22 51.29 -2.60
CA ASP A 739 -18.58 50.57 -1.39
C ASP A 739 -19.95 50.97 -0.80
N SER A 740 -20.56 52.06 -1.27
CA SER A 740 -21.87 52.54 -0.82
C SER A 740 -23.05 51.94 -1.60
N ASP A 741 -22.80 51.42 -2.81
CA ASP A 741 -23.75 50.60 -3.55
C ASP A 741 -23.63 49.14 -3.11
N ASN A 742 -24.76 48.52 -2.79
CA ASN A 742 -24.84 47.11 -2.36
C ASN A 742 -25.46 46.19 -3.42
N GLY A 743 -25.70 46.70 -4.64
CA GLY A 743 -26.06 45.93 -5.84
C GLY A 743 -24.88 45.16 -6.45
N PRO A 744 -25.12 44.31 -7.46
CA PRO A 744 -24.07 43.51 -8.11
C PRO A 744 -22.91 44.36 -8.64
N THR A 745 -21.68 43.86 -8.53
CA THR A 745 -20.48 44.50 -9.08
C THR A 745 -19.53 43.47 -9.65
N GLN A 746 -18.87 43.80 -10.75
CA GLN A 746 -17.86 42.95 -11.40
C GLN A 746 -16.78 43.87 -11.98
N VAL A 747 -15.81 44.24 -11.14
CA VAL A 747 -14.65 45.06 -11.51
C VAL A 747 -13.41 44.22 -11.33
N GLY A 748 -12.55 44.14 -12.35
CA GLY A 748 -11.33 43.30 -12.27
C GLY A 748 -11.61 41.79 -12.34
N PHE A 749 -12.75 41.38 -12.92
CA PHE A 749 -13.15 39.98 -13.10
C PHE A 749 -13.75 39.75 -14.49
N HIS A 750 -13.44 38.61 -15.09
CA HIS A 750 -14.00 38.13 -16.36
C HIS A 750 -14.66 36.76 -16.20
N THR A 751 -15.51 36.40 -17.16
CA THR A 751 -16.32 35.17 -17.15
C THR A 751 -15.94 34.15 -18.22
N GLN A 752 -14.94 34.47 -19.05
CA GLN A 752 -14.44 33.62 -20.13
C GLN A 752 -12.92 33.63 -20.10
N PRO A 753 -12.23 32.50 -20.38
CA PRO A 753 -10.79 32.44 -20.33
C PRO A 753 -10.17 33.46 -21.31
N LEU A 754 -9.32 34.36 -20.79
CA LEU A 754 -8.73 35.43 -21.59
C LEU A 754 -7.41 35.02 -22.26
N MET A 755 -6.67 34.10 -21.64
CA MET A 755 -5.34 33.69 -22.10
C MET A 755 -4.97 32.28 -21.62
N GLY A 756 -3.88 31.73 -22.17
CA GLY A 756 -3.33 30.46 -21.73
C GLY A 756 -2.93 30.49 -20.25
N GLY A 757 -3.36 29.49 -19.48
CA GLY A 757 -3.13 29.38 -18.04
C GLY A 757 -4.21 30.01 -17.17
N ASP A 758 -5.27 30.58 -17.74
CA ASP A 758 -6.44 31.02 -17.00
C ASP A 758 -7.18 29.81 -16.39
N PRO A 759 -7.47 29.80 -15.07
CA PRO A 759 -8.21 28.71 -14.42
C PRO A 759 -9.58 28.42 -15.04
N LEU A 760 -10.21 29.39 -15.72
CA LEU A 760 -11.50 29.16 -16.38
C LEU A 760 -11.40 28.29 -17.64
N ALA A 761 -10.19 28.01 -18.15
CA ALA A 761 -9.98 27.11 -19.28
C ALA A 761 -10.04 25.62 -18.88
N GLY A 762 -9.85 25.31 -17.60
CA GLY A 762 -9.93 23.96 -17.04
C GLY A 762 -10.62 23.97 -15.67
N PRO A 763 -11.91 24.34 -15.59
CA PRO A 763 -12.66 24.33 -14.35
C PRO A 763 -12.99 22.87 -13.94
N PRO A 764 -13.31 22.63 -12.65
CA PRO A 764 -13.51 21.27 -12.13
C PRO A 764 -14.88 20.70 -12.51
N HIS A 765 -15.10 19.41 -12.22
CA HIS A 765 -16.43 18.78 -12.20
C HIS A 765 -17.20 18.81 -13.53
N GLY A 766 -16.50 18.92 -14.65
CA GLY A 766 -17.09 19.08 -15.98
C GLY A 766 -17.78 20.44 -16.18
N PHE A 767 -17.45 21.43 -15.35
CA PHE A 767 -17.95 22.79 -15.51
C PHE A 767 -17.42 23.40 -16.81
N THR A 768 -18.18 24.34 -17.36
CA THR A 768 -17.73 25.19 -18.46
C THR A 768 -18.32 26.57 -18.26
N PRO A 769 -17.71 27.64 -18.79
CA PRO A 769 -18.28 28.98 -18.72
C PRO A 769 -19.70 29.11 -19.31
N SER A 770 -20.14 28.16 -20.14
CA SER A 770 -21.49 28.13 -20.71
C SER A 770 -22.49 27.35 -19.86
N THR A 771 -22.04 26.38 -19.05
CA THR A 771 -22.91 25.56 -18.18
C THR A 771 -22.99 26.10 -16.75
N VAL A 772 -21.91 26.70 -16.25
CA VAL A 772 -21.81 27.21 -14.87
C VAL A 772 -21.26 28.63 -14.88
N PRO A 773 -21.99 29.63 -14.35
CA PRO A 773 -21.44 30.97 -14.20
C PRO A 773 -20.20 30.94 -13.29
N MET A 774 -19.13 31.58 -13.74
CA MET A 774 -17.85 31.61 -13.04
C MET A 774 -17.12 32.91 -13.34
N TRP A 775 -16.25 33.31 -12.42
CA TRP A 775 -15.54 34.57 -12.48
C TRP A 775 -14.08 34.36 -12.09
N SER A 776 -13.17 35.02 -12.80
CA SER A 776 -11.73 34.98 -12.53
C SER A 776 -11.16 36.38 -12.59
N SER A 777 -10.21 36.70 -11.70
CA SER A 777 -9.38 37.92 -11.78
C SER A 777 -8.02 37.67 -12.44
N TYR A 778 -7.77 36.45 -12.95
CA TYR A 778 -6.47 36.02 -13.47
C TYR A 778 -5.95 36.95 -14.57
N LYS A 779 -4.84 37.64 -14.29
CA LYS A 779 -4.14 38.53 -15.22
C LYS A 779 -5.07 39.55 -15.90
N GLU A 780 -6.05 40.06 -15.17
CA GLU A 780 -6.85 41.20 -15.62
C GLU A 780 -5.97 42.46 -15.63
N THR A 781 -5.88 43.10 -16.79
CA THR A 781 -4.94 44.22 -17.02
C THR A 781 -5.61 45.58 -16.93
N ALA A 782 -6.94 45.63 -17.00
CA ALA A 782 -7.69 46.88 -16.94
C ALA A 782 -7.78 47.46 -15.52
N ASN A 783 -7.72 46.61 -14.49
CA ASN A 783 -7.81 47.02 -13.08
C ASN A 783 -6.81 46.19 -12.23
N PRO A 784 -5.90 46.82 -11.48
CA PRO A 784 -4.90 46.11 -10.66
C PRO A 784 -5.49 45.50 -9.37
N THR A 785 -6.76 45.74 -9.07
CA THR A 785 -7.50 45.12 -7.96
C THR A 785 -8.91 44.75 -8.42
N GLY A 786 -9.47 43.71 -7.81
CA GLY A 786 -10.75 43.11 -8.19
C GLY A 786 -11.81 43.22 -7.10
N ARG A 787 -13.05 43.51 -7.50
CA ARG A 787 -14.25 43.44 -6.67
C ARG A 787 -15.36 42.71 -7.42
N LEU A 788 -15.79 41.59 -6.86
CA LEU A 788 -16.93 40.80 -7.35
C LEU A 788 -18.03 40.77 -6.29
N ARG A 789 -19.26 40.96 -6.75
CA ARG A 789 -20.49 40.69 -6.02
C ARG A 789 -21.53 40.27 -7.04
N THR A 790 -21.89 39.00 -7.00
CA THR A 790 -22.80 38.42 -7.98
C THR A 790 -24.24 38.83 -7.74
N ASP A 791 -25.11 38.45 -8.68
CA ASP A 791 -26.54 38.34 -8.43
C ASP A 791 -26.85 37.39 -7.25
N TRP A 792 -28.04 37.56 -6.68
CA TRP A 792 -28.61 36.67 -5.67
C TRP A 792 -29.10 35.37 -6.31
N PHE A 793 -28.69 34.26 -5.71
CA PHE A 793 -29.10 32.90 -6.03
C PHE A 793 -30.12 32.40 -5.00
N GLY A 794 -31.20 31.79 -5.47
CA GLY A 794 -32.24 31.29 -4.57
C GLY A 794 -31.77 30.06 -3.81
N VAL A 795 -31.84 30.09 -2.47
CA VAL A 795 -31.63 28.90 -1.64
C VAL A 795 -32.99 28.22 -1.47
N GLY A 796 -33.09 26.95 -1.86
CA GLY A 796 -34.35 26.20 -1.85
C GLY A 796 -35.03 26.12 -0.48
N ALA A 797 -36.29 25.67 -0.45
CA ALA A 797 -37.06 25.55 0.79
C ALA A 797 -36.54 24.44 1.74
N GLN A 798 -35.80 23.47 1.21
CA GLN A 798 -35.27 22.34 1.95
C GLN A 798 -33.89 22.70 2.51
N ARG A 799 -33.85 23.12 3.78
CA ARG A 799 -32.64 23.57 4.47
C ARG A 799 -32.00 22.51 5.33
N ASP A 800 -32.82 21.72 6.02
CA ASP A 800 -32.36 20.80 7.04
C ASP A 800 -31.38 19.76 6.45
N GLY A 801 -30.13 19.78 6.94
CA GLY A 801 -29.06 18.91 6.47
C GLY A 801 -28.56 19.16 5.04
N GLY A 802 -28.94 20.30 4.43
CA GLY A 802 -28.47 20.71 3.12
C GLY A 802 -27.08 21.35 3.17
N GLN A 803 -26.32 21.24 2.09
CA GLN A 803 -25.00 21.88 1.95
C GLN A 803 -25.01 22.90 0.82
N LEU A 804 -24.28 24.00 1.02
CA LEU A 804 -23.94 24.95 -0.03
C LEU A 804 -22.48 24.74 -0.41
N ALA A 805 -22.17 24.63 -1.69
CA ALA A 805 -20.82 24.44 -2.20
C ALA A 805 -20.45 25.51 -3.23
N VAL A 806 -19.18 25.89 -3.26
CA VAL A 806 -18.57 26.76 -4.26
C VAL A 806 -17.18 26.22 -4.58
N ALA A 807 -16.82 26.12 -5.86
CA ALA A 807 -15.45 25.82 -6.25
C ALA A 807 -14.65 27.12 -6.30
N VAL A 808 -13.48 27.12 -5.65
CA VAL A 808 -12.56 28.26 -5.57
C VAL A 808 -11.16 27.81 -5.97
N TYR A 809 -10.48 28.62 -6.77
CA TYR A 809 -9.06 28.48 -7.05
C TYR A 809 -8.39 29.83 -6.78
N ALA A 810 -7.46 29.84 -5.82
CA ALA A 810 -6.57 30.95 -5.54
C ALA A 810 -5.17 30.45 -5.17
N PRO A 811 -4.10 31.19 -5.52
CA PRO A 811 -2.76 30.87 -5.05
C PRO A 811 -2.56 31.12 -3.55
N GLY A 812 -1.69 30.33 -2.92
CA GLY A 812 -1.41 30.42 -1.48
C GLY A 812 -0.70 31.72 -1.09
N GLY A 813 -1.01 32.26 0.10
CA GLY A 813 -0.33 33.44 0.64
C GLY A 813 -0.67 34.78 -0.03
N LYS A 814 -1.70 34.82 -0.89
CA LYS A 814 -2.14 36.01 -1.63
C LYS A 814 -3.26 36.78 -0.93
N ALA A 815 -3.33 38.09 -1.18
CA ALA A 815 -4.34 39.00 -0.62
C ALA A 815 -5.70 38.89 -1.36
N VAL A 816 -6.20 37.66 -1.55
CA VAL A 816 -7.46 37.36 -2.23
C VAL A 816 -8.44 36.67 -1.29
N SER A 817 -9.73 36.97 -1.41
CA SER A 817 -10.76 36.38 -0.54
C SER A 817 -12.07 36.12 -1.28
N VAL A 818 -12.80 35.12 -0.80
CA VAL A 818 -14.15 34.76 -1.28
C VAL A 818 -15.06 34.62 -0.07
N GLY A 819 -16.24 35.22 -0.13
CA GLY A 819 -17.29 35.09 0.87
C GLY A 819 -18.64 34.79 0.24
N LEU A 820 -19.50 34.16 1.02
CA LEU A 820 -20.90 33.95 0.69
C LEU A 820 -21.77 34.83 1.57
N GLN A 821 -22.45 35.78 0.95
CA GLN A 821 -23.35 36.69 1.63
C GLN A 821 -24.78 36.15 1.58
N TYR A 822 -25.42 36.03 2.74
CA TYR A 822 -26.79 35.52 2.89
C TYR A 822 -27.81 36.66 2.90
N GLY A 823 -28.95 36.40 2.27
CA GLY A 823 -30.04 37.36 2.12
C GLY A 823 -31.39 36.78 2.54
N GLU A 824 -32.21 37.59 3.19
CA GLU A 824 -33.62 37.32 3.49
C GLU A 824 -34.51 38.15 2.58
N ARG A 825 -35.50 37.51 1.97
CA ARG A 825 -36.48 38.18 1.13
C ARG A 825 -37.48 38.97 1.98
N THR A 826 -37.53 40.28 1.77
CA THR A 826 -38.53 41.18 2.37
C THR A 826 -39.35 41.90 1.27
N PRO A 827 -40.47 42.57 1.61
CA PRO A 827 -41.21 43.39 0.65
C PRO A 827 -40.38 44.53 0.02
N GLN A 828 -39.32 44.99 0.69
CA GLN A 828 -38.45 46.08 0.23
C GLN A 828 -37.29 45.59 -0.67
N GLY A 829 -37.00 44.29 -0.69
CA GLY A 829 -35.89 43.68 -1.43
C GLY A 829 -35.19 42.58 -0.62
N MET A 830 -33.98 42.22 -1.02
CA MET A 830 -33.12 41.28 -0.30
C MET A 830 -32.39 41.99 0.84
N ARG A 831 -32.71 41.63 2.09
CA ARG A 831 -32.02 42.13 3.28
C ARG A 831 -30.81 41.26 3.58
N VAL A 832 -29.63 41.85 3.64
CA VAL A 832 -28.38 41.12 3.99
C VAL A 832 -28.44 40.69 5.46
N LEU A 833 -28.23 39.40 5.72
CA LEU A 833 -28.19 38.84 7.07
C LEU A 833 -26.77 38.70 7.62
N GLY A 834 -25.79 38.51 6.74
CA GLY A 834 -24.40 38.31 7.12
C GLY A 834 -23.60 37.66 5.99
N THR A 835 -22.30 37.54 6.20
CA THR A 835 -21.36 36.90 5.26
C THR A 835 -20.63 35.78 6.00
N LYS A 836 -20.48 34.62 5.36
CA LYS A 836 -19.59 33.54 5.80
C LYS A 836 -18.43 33.46 4.81
N GLU A 837 -17.20 33.46 5.30
CA GLU A 837 -16.03 33.34 4.43
C GLU A 837 -15.96 31.93 3.84
N ALA A 838 -15.69 31.86 2.53
CA ALA A 838 -15.39 30.62 1.83
C ALA A 838 -13.87 30.46 1.63
N LEU A 839 -13.18 31.56 1.33
CA LEU A 839 -11.72 31.64 1.26
C LEU A 839 -11.26 32.89 2.00
N ALA A 840 -10.50 32.71 3.07
CA ALA A 840 -9.85 33.81 3.78
C ALA A 840 -8.57 34.27 3.04
N ALA A 841 -8.17 35.52 3.25
CA ALA A 841 -6.93 36.05 2.68
C ALA A 841 -5.71 35.19 3.06
N GLY A 842 -4.92 34.81 2.06
CA GLY A 842 -3.74 33.96 2.19
C GLY A 842 -4.00 32.46 2.22
N ALA A 843 -5.27 32.01 2.25
CA ALA A 843 -5.64 30.60 2.43
C ALA A 843 -5.77 29.81 1.11
N GLY A 844 -5.28 30.33 -0.02
CA GLY A 844 -5.31 29.65 -1.31
C GLY A 844 -4.60 28.29 -1.31
N ALA A 845 -5.06 27.38 -2.17
CA ALA A 845 -4.61 25.99 -2.23
C ALA A 845 -3.85 25.64 -3.52
N ASP A 846 -3.56 26.64 -4.37
CA ASP A 846 -2.88 26.48 -5.67
C ASP A 846 -3.57 25.50 -6.67
N THR A 847 -4.79 25.06 -6.36
CA THR A 847 -5.66 24.23 -7.21
C THR A 847 -7.13 24.59 -6.97
N TRP A 848 -8.02 24.07 -7.82
CA TRP A 848 -9.47 24.11 -7.58
C TRP A 848 -9.82 23.29 -6.34
N SER A 849 -10.60 23.89 -5.44
CA SER A 849 -11.08 23.23 -4.23
C SER A 849 -12.55 23.57 -3.98
N ASP A 850 -13.32 22.59 -3.55
CA ASP A 850 -14.71 22.81 -3.14
C ASP A 850 -14.77 23.28 -1.69
N VAL A 851 -15.29 24.49 -1.49
CA VAL A 851 -15.63 24.99 -0.17
C VAL A 851 -17.09 24.68 0.12
N ARG A 852 -17.34 23.95 1.21
CA ARG A 852 -18.66 23.52 1.63
C ARG A 852 -19.07 24.22 2.92
N LEU A 853 -20.28 24.77 2.93
CA LEU A 853 -20.90 25.40 4.09
C LEU A 853 -22.18 24.64 4.44
N ASP A 854 -22.29 24.22 5.69
CA ASP A 854 -23.54 23.66 6.21
C ASP A 854 -24.63 24.74 6.24
N LEU A 855 -25.80 24.44 5.70
CA LEU A 855 -26.95 25.35 5.74
C LEU A 855 -27.56 25.44 7.14
N ASP A 856 -27.32 24.46 8.02
CA ASP A 856 -27.75 24.52 9.42
C ASP A 856 -27.01 25.63 10.19
N ASP A 857 -25.80 25.99 9.76
CA ASP A 857 -25.02 27.13 10.27
C ASP A 857 -25.42 28.46 9.64
N ALA A 858 -26.24 28.47 8.59
CA ALA A 858 -26.62 29.70 7.90
C ALA A 858 -27.57 30.55 8.77
N PRO A 859 -27.57 31.89 8.61
CA PRO A 859 -28.48 32.75 9.35
C PRO A 859 -29.95 32.33 9.18
N ARG A 860 -30.70 32.27 10.29
CA ARG A 860 -32.14 31.98 10.26
C ARG A 860 -32.85 32.98 9.34
N GLY A 861 -33.65 32.49 8.39
CA GLY A 861 -34.34 33.32 7.40
C GLY A 861 -33.59 33.50 6.06
N ALA A 862 -32.35 33.04 5.89
CA ALA A 862 -31.57 33.16 4.64
C ALA A 862 -32.19 32.46 3.40
N THR A 863 -32.99 33.16 2.59
CA THR A 863 -33.66 32.64 1.38
C THR A 863 -32.82 32.74 0.11
N ALA A 864 -31.71 33.46 0.16
CA ALA A 864 -30.82 33.65 -0.98
C ALA A 864 -29.36 33.75 -0.53
N VAL A 865 -28.46 33.53 -1.47
CA VAL A 865 -27.02 33.70 -1.28
C VAL A 865 -26.39 34.34 -2.50
N ARG A 866 -25.31 35.10 -2.33
CA ARG A 866 -24.49 35.59 -3.44
C ARG A 866 -23.01 35.48 -3.11
N VAL A 867 -22.19 35.35 -4.15
CA VAL A 867 -20.74 35.32 -4.01
C VAL A 867 -20.23 36.74 -3.95
N ILE A 868 -19.32 37.00 -3.00
CA ILE A 868 -18.47 38.18 -2.99
C ILE A 868 -17.02 37.73 -3.08
N ALA A 869 -16.23 38.35 -3.95
CA ALA A 869 -14.80 38.09 -4.01
C ALA A 869 -14.02 39.41 -4.07
N ARG A 870 -12.84 39.40 -3.46
CA ARG A 870 -11.93 40.55 -3.46
C ARG A 870 -10.55 40.06 -3.87
N ASP A 871 -9.96 40.80 -4.78
CA ASP A 871 -8.57 40.68 -5.15
C ASP A 871 -7.89 41.99 -4.80
N ASP A 872 -7.15 41.99 -3.68
CA ASP A 872 -6.36 43.13 -3.20
C ASP A 872 -4.85 42.89 -3.40
N ASP A 873 -4.49 41.84 -4.14
CA ASP A 873 -3.10 41.49 -4.40
C ASP A 873 -2.60 42.22 -5.65
N LEU A 874 -1.46 42.90 -5.54
CA LEU A 874 -0.88 43.68 -6.64
C LEU A 874 0.20 42.89 -7.40
N THR A 875 0.41 41.61 -7.07
CA THR A 875 1.38 40.73 -7.73
C THR A 875 0.76 40.01 -8.91
N ASP A 876 1.55 39.75 -9.96
CA ASP A 876 1.08 39.09 -11.18
C ASP A 876 0.55 37.66 -10.96
N ASP A 877 0.94 37.03 -9.83
CA ASP A 877 0.51 35.71 -9.37
C ASP A 877 -0.53 35.78 -8.24
N GLY A 878 -1.06 36.96 -7.93
CA GLY A 878 -2.21 37.17 -7.05
C GLY A 878 -3.51 37.24 -7.86
N TRP A 879 -4.38 36.24 -7.72
CA TRP A 879 -5.68 36.20 -8.40
C TRP A 879 -6.63 35.21 -7.70
N VAL A 880 -7.91 35.26 -8.04
CA VAL A 880 -8.91 34.28 -7.60
C VAL A 880 -9.91 33.96 -8.70
N ALA A 881 -10.25 32.69 -8.83
CA ALA A 881 -11.36 32.19 -9.62
C ALA A 881 -12.39 31.51 -8.72
N VAL A 882 -13.67 31.71 -9.05
CA VAL A 882 -14.79 31.23 -8.24
C VAL A 882 -16.00 30.89 -9.11
N THR A 883 -16.71 29.81 -8.79
CA THR A 883 -17.93 29.40 -9.48
C THR A 883 -19.19 29.96 -8.81
N ALA A 884 -20.32 29.88 -9.51
CA ALA A 884 -21.64 30.06 -8.90
C ALA A 884 -21.84 29.07 -7.74
N PRO A 885 -22.61 29.47 -6.71
CA PRO A 885 -22.93 28.59 -5.60
C PRO A 885 -23.88 27.49 -6.08
N ARG A 886 -23.68 26.28 -5.56
CA ARG A 886 -24.49 25.11 -5.85
C ARG A 886 -24.99 24.46 -4.57
N MET A 887 -26.12 23.78 -4.63
CA MET A 887 -26.69 23.02 -3.51
C MET A 887 -26.69 21.54 -3.88
N PRO A 888 -25.61 20.81 -3.56
CA PRO A 888 -25.44 19.44 -4.00
C PRO A 888 -26.50 18.49 -3.46
N SER A 889 -26.79 17.43 -4.22
CA SER A 889 -27.47 16.24 -3.71
C SER A 889 -26.52 15.05 -3.67
N PHE A 890 -26.64 14.22 -2.63
CA PHE A 890 -25.66 13.17 -2.35
C PHE A 890 -26.24 11.77 -2.42
N THR A 891 -25.38 10.84 -2.78
CA THR A 891 -25.55 9.38 -2.68
C THR A 891 -24.30 8.81 -2.02
N THR A 892 -24.31 7.58 -1.50
CA THR A 892 -23.07 6.99 -0.97
C THR A 892 -22.16 6.53 -2.10
N LEU A 893 -20.86 6.38 -1.84
CA LEU A 893 -19.94 5.81 -2.81
C LEU A 893 -20.36 4.39 -3.20
N THR A 894 -20.85 3.60 -2.23
CA THR A 894 -21.41 2.27 -2.48
C THR A 894 -22.52 2.30 -3.53
N GLU A 895 -23.48 3.22 -3.41
CA GLU A 895 -24.60 3.36 -4.33
C GLU A 895 -24.18 3.93 -5.70
N ARG A 896 -23.23 4.87 -5.70
CA ARG A 896 -22.74 5.50 -6.94
C ARG A 896 -22.01 4.50 -7.83
N VAL A 897 -21.12 3.72 -7.24
CA VAL A 897 -20.26 2.77 -7.97
C VAL A 897 -21.03 1.48 -8.28
N GLY A 898 -21.84 0.99 -7.34
CA GLY A 898 -22.54 -0.28 -7.50
C GLY A 898 -21.57 -1.44 -7.77
N ASP A 899 -21.90 -2.27 -8.75
CA ASP A 899 -21.10 -3.45 -9.13
C ASP A 899 -20.01 -3.15 -10.17
N ALA A 900 -19.84 -1.89 -10.58
CA ALA A 900 -18.91 -1.52 -11.64
C ALA A 900 -17.44 -1.88 -11.28
N PRO A 901 -16.61 -2.25 -12.27
CA PRO A 901 -15.20 -2.53 -12.03
C PRO A 901 -14.46 -1.25 -11.64
N VAL A 902 -13.67 -1.33 -10.57
CA VAL A 902 -12.91 -0.21 -10.01
C VAL A 902 -11.44 -0.58 -9.99
N TYR A 903 -10.58 0.30 -10.50
CA TYR A 903 -9.19 0.23 -10.11
C TYR A 903 -9.02 0.96 -8.77
N MET A 904 -8.69 0.19 -7.73
CA MET A 904 -8.46 0.71 -6.38
C MET A 904 -6.97 0.76 -6.14
N ASP A 905 -6.44 1.93 -5.78
CA ASP A 905 -5.03 2.09 -5.47
C ASP A 905 -4.58 1.13 -4.36
N TRP A 906 -3.30 0.77 -4.40
CA TRP A 906 -2.73 -0.24 -3.53
C TRP A 906 -3.02 -0.13 -2.01
N PRO A 907 -3.15 1.04 -1.36
CA PRO A 907 -3.45 1.09 0.07
C PRO A 907 -4.95 0.92 0.38
N THR A 908 -5.83 1.08 -0.61
CA THR A 908 -7.25 1.39 -0.37
C THR A 908 -8.12 0.14 -0.19
N SER A 909 -7.86 -0.93 -0.96
CA SER A 909 -8.81 -2.05 -1.12
C SER A 909 -9.28 -2.69 0.20
N PHE A 910 -8.50 -2.62 1.28
CA PHE A 910 -8.81 -3.29 2.55
C PHE A 910 -10.05 -2.74 3.26
N VAL A 911 -10.38 -1.46 3.06
CA VAL A 911 -11.53 -0.81 3.73
C VAL A 911 -12.75 -0.66 2.82
N TYR A 912 -12.69 -1.24 1.63
CA TYR A 912 -13.74 -1.24 0.60
C TYR A 912 -14.16 -2.67 0.23
N PRO A 913 -14.72 -3.45 1.17
CA PRO A 913 -15.03 -4.86 0.94
C PRO A 913 -16.07 -5.11 -0.16
N CYS A 914 -16.93 -4.13 -0.48
CA CYS A 914 -17.98 -4.28 -1.49
C CYS A 914 -17.58 -3.87 -2.91
N LEU A 915 -16.51 -3.08 -3.08
CA LEU A 915 -16.11 -2.61 -4.40
C LEU A 915 -15.42 -3.72 -5.18
N ASN A 916 -15.74 -3.87 -6.46
CA ASN A 916 -15.19 -4.91 -7.33
C ASN A 916 -13.89 -4.41 -7.99
N PRO A 917 -12.72 -5.02 -7.72
CA PRO A 917 -11.49 -4.68 -8.43
C PRO A 917 -11.63 -5.01 -9.92
N MET A 918 -11.04 -4.20 -10.79
CA MET A 918 -10.92 -4.58 -12.21
C MET A 918 -10.17 -5.90 -12.35
N LYS A 919 -10.59 -6.70 -13.32
CA LYS A 919 -10.03 -8.04 -13.54
C LYS A 919 -8.90 -8.00 -14.57
N VAL A 920 -8.03 -9.00 -14.50
CA VAL A 920 -7.04 -9.29 -15.55
C VAL A 920 -7.31 -10.71 -16.01
N ARG A 921 -7.43 -10.93 -17.32
CA ARG A 921 -7.69 -12.25 -17.91
C ARG A 921 -7.02 -12.35 -19.28
N ASP A 922 -6.43 -13.50 -19.61
CA ASP A 922 -5.78 -13.72 -20.92
C ASP A 922 -4.66 -12.68 -21.20
N GLY A 923 -3.97 -12.20 -20.16
CA GLY A 923 -3.00 -11.10 -20.23
C GLY A 923 -3.58 -9.70 -20.50
N ILE A 924 -4.91 -9.54 -20.50
CA ILE A 924 -5.63 -8.30 -20.82
C ILE A 924 -6.32 -7.76 -19.54
N ALA A 925 -6.12 -6.48 -19.25
CA ALA A 925 -6.79 -5.80 -18.15
C ALA A 925 -8.20 -5.33 -18.57
N GLU A 926 -9.18 -5.50 -17.70
CA GLU A 926 -10.50 -4.90 -17.84
C GLU A 926 -10.40 -3.39 -17.69
N VAL A 927 -11.07 -2.63 -18.55
CA VAL A 927 -11.13 -1.17 -18.43
C VAL A 927 -12.06 -0.84 -17.24
N PRO A 928 -11.55 -0.24 -16.14
CA PRO A 928 -12.39 0.10 -15.00
C PRO A 928 -13.35 1.25 -15.36
N ALA A 929 -14.49 1.30 -14.69
CA ALA A 929 -15.42 2.44 -14.78
C ALA A 929 -15.01 3.59 -13.84
N TYR A 930 -14.32 3.25 -12.74
CA TYR A 930 -13.87 4.20 -11.73
C TYR A 930 -12.44 3.90 -11.29
N HIS A 931 -11.74 4.96 -10.91
CA HIS A 931 -10.46 4.89 -10.22
C HIS A 931 -10.63 5.48 -8.82
N LEU A 932 -10.28 4.70 -7.79
CA LEU A 932 -10.36 5.13 -6.39
C LEU A 932 -8.95 5.29 -5.84
N THR A 933 -8.60 6.52 -5.47
CA THR A 933 -7.26 6.86 -5.00
C THR A 933 -7.17 6.97 -3.48
N ALA A 934 -5.96 6.85 -2.95
CA ALA A 934 -5.66 7.14 -1.54
C ALA A 934 -5.27 8.61 -1.29
N GLY A 935 -5.61 9.54 -2.19
CA GLY A 935 -5.15 10.93 -2.15
C GLY A 935 -3.63 11.01 -2.27
N ASP A 936 -2.98 11.86 -1.47
CA ASP A 936 -1.51 12.04 -1.52
C ASP A 936 -0.72 10.74 -1.34
N LEU A 937 -1.28 9.75 -0.63
CA LEU A 937 -0.63 8.46 -0.40
C LEU A 937 -0.47 7.64 -1.70
N ALA A 938 -1.38 7.81 -2.67
CA ALA A 938 -1.34 7.14 -3.97
C ALA A 938 -0.06 7.49 -4.75
N ASN A 939 0.32 8.76 -4.67
CA ASN A 939 1.46 9.32 -5.38
C ASN A 939 2.81 9.02 -4.72
N GLU A 940 2.81 8.40 -3.53
CA GLU A 940 4.05 8.07 -2.83
C GLU A 940 4.92 7.12 -3.68
N ALA A 941 6.09 7.64 -4.09
CA ALA A 941 7.08 6.96 -4.93
C ALA A 941 6.58 6.52 -6.33
N ASN A 942 5.41 7.01 -6.79
CA ASN A 942 4.77 6.59 -8.03
C ASN A 942 4.73 5.06 -8.19
N TRP A 943 4.24 4.37 -7.15
CA TRP A 943 4.40 2.92 -7.00
C TRP A 943 3.72 2.11 -8.11
N ALA A 944 2.54 2.54 -8.57
CA ALA A 944 1.76 1.90 -9.63
C ALA A 944 1.85 2.61 -10.99
N GLY A 945 2.81 3.54 -11.15
CA GLY A 945 2.96 4.35 -12.37
C GLY A 945 3.47 3.59 -13.60
N ALA A 946 3.49 4.27 -14.74
CA ALA A 946 3.92 3.72 -16.02
C ALA A 946 5.29 3.04 -16.00
N ARG A 947 6.32 3.72 -15.44
CA ARG A 947 7.70 3.19 -15.36
C ARG A 947 7.83 1.96 -14.46
N ALA A 948 6.85 1.74 -13.60
CA ALA A 948 6.81 0.60 -12.69
C ALA A 948 6.02 -0.58 -13.26
N GLY A 949 5.38 -0.42 -14.42
CA GLY A 949 4.50 -1.42 -15.02
C GLY A 949 3.23 -1.66 -14.21
N GLY A 950 2.67 -0.62 -13.58
CA GLY A 950 1.43 -0.70 -12.83
C GLY A 950 0.23 -0.11 -13.59
N PRO A 951 -1.02 -0.37 -13.16
CA PRO A 951 -2.21 0.02 -13.92
C PRO A 951 -2.34 1.51 -14.24
N ASN A 952 -1.71 2.42 -13.48
CA ASN A 952 -1.81 3.86 -13.75
C ASN A 952 -1.20 4.20 -15.11
N GLY A 953 -0.16 3.50 -15.57
CA GLY A 953 0.40 3.75 -16.91
C GLY A 953 -0.45 3.20 -18.06
N ILE A 954 -1.46 2.37 -17.77
CA ILE A 954 -2.52 2.02 -18.72
C ILE A 954 -3.54 3.16 -18.75
N LEU A 955 -4.03 3.57 -17.57
CA LEU A 955 -5.07 4.58 -17.44
C LEU A 955 -4.63 5.94 -18.00
N GLU A 956 -3.40 6.38 -17.71
CA GLU A 956 -2.78 7.63 -18.22
C GLU A 956 -2.79 7.73 -19.75
N GLU A 957 -2.82 6.62 -20.48
CA GLU A 957 -2.85 6.61 -21.94
C GLU A 957 -4.20 6.18 -22.53
N LEU A 958 -5.06 5.53 -21.75
CA LEU A 958 -6.32 4.99 -22.24
C LEU A 958 -7.50 5.97 -22.09
N ALA A 959 -7.52 6.74 -21.01
CA ALA A 959 -8.71 7.43 -20.55
C ALA A 959 -8.39 8.76 -19.85
N ASP A 960 -9.34 9.70 -19.93
CA ASP A 960 -9.40 10.82 -19.00
C ASP A 960 -9.98 10.34 -17.64
N GLN A 961 -9.61 11.03 -16.56
CA GLN A 961 -9.95 10.65 -15.19
C GLN A 961 -10.50 11.84 -14.39
N PRO A 962 -11.62 12.47 -14.80
CA PRO A 962 -12.21 13.57 -14.05
C PRO A 962 -12.64 13.14 -12.64
N GLU A 963 -12.26 13.94 -11.65
CA GLU A 963 -12.67 13.74 -10.26
C GLU A 963 -14.19 13.94 -10.11
N ILE A 964 -14.83 13.04 -9.35
CA ILE A 964 -16.20 13.18 -8.88
C ILE A 964 -16.17 13.74 -7.45
N PRO A 965 -16.74 14.94 -7.21
CA PRO A 965 -16.66 15.58 -5.91
C PRO A 965 -17.34 14.73 -4.83
N SER A 966 -16.57 14.49 -3.78
CA SER A 966 -16.94 13.53 -2.74
C SER A 966 -16.21 13.84 -1.43
N TYR A 967 -16.82 13.49 -0.31
CA TYR A 967 -16.34 13.87 1.02
C TYR A 967 -16.76 12.86 2.08
N LEU A 968 -16.11 12.92 3.23
CA LEU A 968 -16.45 12.05 4.35
C LEU A 968 -17.65 12.61 5.12
N ARG A 969 -18.69 11.78 5.30
CA ARG A 969 -19.86 12.13 6.12
C ARG A 969 -19.43 12.55 7.52
N GLY A 970 -19.98 13.65 8.03
CA GLY A 970 -19.70 14.16 9.37
C GLY A 970 -18.37 14.90 9.54
N ASP A 971 -17.45 14.81 8.56
CA ASP A 971 -16.19 15.58 8.56
C ASP A 971 -15.76 15.92 7.11
N PRO A 972 -16.44 16.85 6.41
CA PRO A 972 -16.21 17.10 4.98
C PRO A 972 -14.82 17.63 4.63
N GLY A 973 -14.11 18.23 5.59
CA GLY A 973 -12.74 18.72 5.38
C GLY A 973 -11.66 17.66 5.56
N GLN A 974 -12.03 16.46 6.02
CA GLN A 974 -11.11 15.35 6.19
C GLN A 974 -10.93 14.60 4.87
N SER A 975 -9.68 14.61 4.36
CA SER A 975 -9.33 13.81 3.19
C SER A 975 -9.51 12.32 3.49
N TRP A 976 -10.19 11.63 2.57
CA TRP A 976 -10.43 10.19 2.58
C TRP A 976 -9.81 9.48 1.37
N GLY A 977 -9.43 10.24 0.33
CA GLY A 977 -9.09 9.78 -1.02
C GLY A 977 -9.81 10.62 -2.08
N THR A 978 -9.75 10.18 -3.34
CA THR A 978 -10.58 10.72 -4.44
C THR A 978 -11.32 9.59 -5.15
N LEU A 979 -12.44 9.94 -5.78
CA LEU A 979 -13.15 9.07 -6.72
C LEU A 979 -13.07 9.71 -8.10
N GLU A 980 -12.47 9.02 -9.06
CA GLU A 980 -12.34 9.48 -10.44
C GLU A 980 -13.21 8.60 -11.35
N LYS A 981 -13.87 9.23 -12.33
CA LYS A 981 -14.57 8.53 -13.39
C LYS A 981 -13.58 8.23 -14.50
N VAL A 982 -13.53 6.99 -14.97
CA VAL A 982 -12.64 6.62 -16.08
C VAL A 982 -13.43 6.77 -17.38
N GLU A 983 -13.00 7.71 -18.22
CA GLU A 983 -13.63 8.01 -19.51
C GLU A 983 -12.63 7.72 -20.65
N PRO A 984 -12.69 6.52 -21.26
CA PRO A 984 -11.81 6.17 -22.37
C PRO A 984 -11.90 7.20 -23.49
N TYR A 985 -10.75 7.58 -24.07
CA TYR A 985 -10.71 8.52 -25.21
C TYR A 985 -11.42 7.97 -26.46
N THR A 986 -11.70 6.67 -26.47
CA THR A 986 -12.35 5.96 -27.55
C THR A 986 -13.33 4.95 -26.96
N GLU A 987 -14.57 5.00 -27.44
CA GLU A 987 -15.55 3.93 -27.22
C GLU A 987 -15.17 2.72 -28.08
N GLY A 988 -14.36 1.82 -27.51
CA GLY A 988 -13.94 0.57 -28.16
C GLY A 988 -14.81 -0.61 -27.75
N ARG A 989 -14.97 -1.59 -28.65
CA ARG A 989 -15.59 -2.89 -28.33
C ARG A 989 -14.60 -3.77 -27.56
N ALA A 990 -15.13 -4.81 -26.92
CA ALA A 990 -14.32 -5.85 -26.30
C ALA A 990 -13.55 -6.66 -27.37
N PRO A 991 -12.32 -7.12 -27.09
CA PRO A 991 -11.52 -7.88 -28.05
C PRO A 991 -12.12 -9.26 -28.36
N THR A 992 -11.98 -9.71 -29.61
CA THR A 992 -12.21 -11.10 -29.97
C THR A 992 -10.95 -11.92 -29.70
N ILE A 993 -11.06 -12.89 -28.78
CA ILE A 993 -9.92 -13.67 -28.29
C ILE A 993 -10.04 -15.12 -28.77
N VAL A 994 -9.01 -15.61 -29.46
CA VAL A 994 -8.81 -17.03 -29.76
C VAL A 994 -7.95 -17.62 -28.64
N ARG A 995 -8.55 -18.53 -27.86
CA ARG A 995 -7.88 -19.23 -26.75
C ARG A 995 -7.37 -20.60 -27.18
N GLY A 996 -6.26 -21.04 -26.59
CA GLY A 996 -5.67 -22.35 -26.80
C GLY A 996 -4.89 -22.81 -25.57
N GLU A 997 -4.26 -23.98 -25.67
CA GLU A 997 -3.40 -24.54 -24.64
C GLU A 997 -2.10 -25.06 -25.28
N GLU A 998 -0.96 -24.82 -24.64
CA GLU A 998 0.33 -25.35 -25.06
C GLU A 998 1.06 -26.03 -23.90
N THR A 999 1.75 -27.13 -24.16
CA THR A 999 2.54 -27.83 -23.12
C THR A 999 4.02 -27.49 -23.26
N HIS A 1000 4.58 -26.87 -22.22
CA HIS A 1000 5.96 -26.41 -22.18
C HIS A 1000 6.73 -27.04 -21.04
N PHE A 1001 8.01 -27.36 -21.26
CA PHE A 1001 8.91 -27.77 -20.18
C PHE A 1001 9.33 -26.58 -19.32
N GLY A 1002 9.70 -26.81 -18.06
CA GLY A 1002 9.92 -25.72 -17.10
C GLY A 1002 11.16 -24.82 -17.34
N TRP A 1003 11.93 -25.07 -18.40
CA TRP A 1003 13.02 -24.20 -18.88
C TRP A 1003 12.66 -23.42 -20.15
N TRP A 1004 11.49 -23.66 -20.74
CA TRP A 1004 11.03 -22.94 -21.92
C TRP A 1004 10.71 -21.48 -21.57
N SER A 1005 11.02 -20.57 -22.49
CA SER A 1005 10.69 -19.16 -22.40
C SER A 1005 10.31 -18.65 -23.79
N PRO A 1006 9.25 -17.83 -23.92
CA PRO A 1006 8.89 -17.21 -25.19
C PRO A 1006 9.84 -16.09 -25.63
N GLY A 1007 10.87 -15.78 -24.82
CA GLY A 1007 11.77 -14.65 -24.99
C GLY A 1007 11.86 -13.81 -23.71
N PRO A 1008 12.81 -12.87 -23.63
CA PRO A 1008 12.85 -11.95 -22.50
C PRO A 1008 11.55 -11.12 -22.45
N GLY A 1009 11.05 -10.83 -21.25
CA GLY A 1009 10.16 -9.69 -21.05
C GLY A 1009 10.88 -8.38 -21.40
N TYR A 1010 10.15 -7.27 -21.39
CA TYR A 1010 10.68 -6.00 -21.85
C TYR A 1010 11.96 -5.57 -21.13
N GLN A 1011 12.89 -4.96 -21.88
CA GLN A 1011 14.22 -4.56 -21.41
C GLN A 1011 14.31 -3.09 -20.95
N GLN A 1012 13.24 -2.30 -21.06
CA GLN A 1012 13.25 -0.88 -20.69
C GLN A 1012 11.97 -0.47 -19.92
N PRO A 1013 12.00 -0.22 -18.61
CA PRO A 1013 10.77 0.03 -17.85
C PRO A 1013 9.90 1.22 -18.33
N SER A 1014 10.44 2.16 -19.11
CA SER A 1014 9.78 3.42 -19.50
C SER A 1014 8.98 3.39 -20.79
N GLY A 1015 9.14 2.41 -21.69
CA GLY A 1015 8.54 2.50 -23.04
C GLY A 1015 9.14 3.62 -23.93
N VAL A 1016 10.15 4.33 -23.42
CA VAL A 1016 10.82 5.46 -24.09
C VAL A 1016 12.32 5.19 -24.05
N GLY A 1017 12.95 5.20 -25.22
CA GLY A 1017 14.40 5.04 -25.37
C GLY A 1017 15.19 6.02 -24.51
N GLN A 1018 16.43 5.67 -24.16
CA GLN A 1018 17.36 6.45 -23.31
C GLN A 1018 17.71 7.88 -23.80
N GLY A 1019 17.00 8.44 -24.77
CA GLY A 1019 17.30 9.73 -25.41
C GLY A 1019 16.80 10.98 -24.68
N SER A 1020 15.93 10.88 -23.67
CA SER A 1020 15.43 12.05 -22.92
C SER A 1020 15.89 12.03 -21.47
N ARG A 1021 17.13 12.48 -21.25
CA ARG A 1021 17.60 12.99 -19.95
C ARG A 1021 17.87 14.47 -20.06
#